data_AF-A0A1D7V136-F1
#
_entry.id   AF-A0A1D7V136-F1
#
_cell.length_a   1.000
_cell.length_b   1.000
_cell.length_c   1.000
_cell.angle_alpha   90.00
_cell.angle_beta   90.00
_cell.angle_gamma   90.00
#
_symmetry.space_group_name_H-M   'P 1'
#
loop_
_entity.id
_entity.type
_entity.pdbx_description
1 polymer ?
#
loop_
_entity_poly.entity_id
_entity_poly.type
_entity_poly.pdbx_seq_one_letter_code
_entity_poly.pdbx_strand_id
1 'polypeptide(L)'
;MGSTEKTLTDVLWILLCSGLVLLMQGGFLILESGLTRAKNSINVAIKNIADFGIATVLFWFIGFGLMFGQSWKGILGTSWFIPVFPPDDIWSPAFFLFQLVFCGTAATIVSGAIAERLKFVSYIISTILISGFIYPIAGHWVWAGLYQSETHGWLSVLGFRDFAGSSVVHSVGGWVALAFLLVVGPRTGRFVEGEPPRKVTGSNLPLAMLGGIILWVGWFGFNGGSTLAFDKHVPTVLLNTVLASGAAMFSGLFVGWFRKGYPDAVLPLNGSLGGLVAITACANVVNAMEAGLIGILAGILVSPIEDILEKFKIDDAVGAVPVHLGMGIFGTLCVGIFGNLQILNSGLTRWEQIQVQLLGIASIGTFVFGTSYLFFSTINRFFKLRVDPEEEYQGLNISEHRATTELIDLFLVMEHQKKTGDLSYNVPVEPFTEVGQIADRYNQVLGTVRITLDENEKARKELAKAYSKVQKEQERAEKLLLNVLPKSIADKLKKDSSVIAQSFSEASILFADIVGFTEIAGKFHPEKVVRILNKVFSAFDLMAEKYGLEKIKTIGDAYMVVGGLPQPRKDHTLAIAHMAWEMMDMLKRFRIKEGNLKLDMRIGINTGPVVAGVIGTKKFIYDIWGDAVNVASRMESHGLSGQIQVTNSTADLISEEFSMEKREDVEIKGKGKINTFILTGRKNLPSEELFFGFQP
;
A
#
# COMPACT_ATOMS: atom_id res chain seq x y z
N MET A 1 44.82 21.94 -58.65
CA MET A 1 44.58 20.51 -58.94
C MET A 1 43.07 20.32 -58.95
N GLY A 2 42.51 19.86 -60.06
CA GLY A 2 41.06 19.81 -60.28
C GLY A 2 40.35 19.00 -59.18
N SER A 3 39.12 19.39 -58.86
CA SER A 3 38.19 18.58 -58.08
C SER A 3 38.24 17.15 -58.61
N THR A 4 38.81 16.22 -57.85
CA THR A 4 38.78 14.81 -58.20
C THR A 4 37.32 14.40 -58.26
N GLU A 5 36.82 14.22 -59.48
CA GLU A 5 35.48 13.73 -59.74
C GLU A 5 35.33 12.40 -58.98
N LYS A 6 34.42 12.36 -58.01
CA LYS A 6 34.22 11.17 -57.18
C LYS A 6 33.63 10.07 -58.04
N THR A 7 34.23 8.88 -57.99
CA THR A 7 33.75 7.77 -58.81
C THR A 7 32.43 7.24 -58.26
N LEU A 8 31.64 6.56 -59.09
CA LEU A 8 30.42 5.89 -58.63
C LEU A 8 30.73 4.85 -57.52
N THR A 9 31.90 4.23 -57.57
CA THR A 9 32.39 3.31 -56.53
C THR A 9 32.61 4.02 -55.19
N ASP A 10 33.16 5.24 -55.20
CA ASP A 10 33.33 6.05 -53.98
C ASP A 10 31.97 6.44 -53.39
N VAL A 11 31.02 6.82 -54.25
CA VAL A 11 29.65 7.16 -53.83
C VAL A 11 28.95 5.94 -53.23
N LEU A 12 29.04 4.77 -53.90
CA LEU A 12 28.48 3.51 -53.40
C LEU A 12 29.07 3.14 -52.04
N TRP A 13 30.39 3.26 -51.89
CA TRP A 13 31.08 3.01 -50.63
C TRP A 13 30.55 3.90 -49.51
N ILE A 14 30.43 5.21 -49.77
CA ILE A 14 29.94 6.16 -48.76
C ILE A 14 28.48 5.94 -48.40
N LEU A 15 27.62 5.57 -49.36
CA LEU A 15 26.24 5.19 -49.06
C LEU A 15 26.15 3.92 -48.21
N LEU A 16 26.98 2.91 -48.51
CA LEU A 16 27.05 1.69 -47.71
C LEU A 16 27.57 1.98 -46.29
N CYS A 17 28.63 2.79 -46.17
CA CYS A 17 29.13 3.24 -44.88
C CYS A 17 28.09 4.05 -44.11
N SER A 18 27.32 4.92 -44.78
CA SER A 18 26.22 5.66 -44.17
C SER A 18 25.15 4.73 -43.60
N GLY A 19 24.79 3.67 -44.33
CA GLY A 19 23.87 2.64 -43.84
C GLY A 19 24.40 1.86 -42.63
N LEU A 20 25.70 1.52 -42.63
CA LEU A 20 26.35 0.88 -41.48
C LEU A 20 26.40 1.81 -40.25
N VAL A 21 26.70 3.09 -40.43
CA VAL A 21 26.68 4.05 -39.32
C VAL A 21 25.26 4.31 -38.83
N LEU A 22 24.27 4.36 -39.71
CA LEU A 22 22.87 4.43 -39.31
C LEU A 22 22.45 3.24 -38.45
N LEU A 23 22.95 2.04 -38.76
CA LEU A 23 22.70 0.84 -37.95
C LEU A 23 23.22 1.00 -36.50
N MET A 24 24.22 1.87 -36.27
CA MET A 24 24.67 2.20 -34.91
C MET A 24 23.57 2.82 -34.06
N GLN A 25 22.59 3.53 -34.64
CA GLN A 25 21.43 4.04 -33.90
C GLN A 25 20.62 2.89 -33.28
N GLY A 26 20.44 1.79 -34.02
CA GLY A 26 19.88 0.55 -33.49
C GLY A 26 20.77 -0.06 -32.40
N GLY A 27 22.08 0.01 -32.57
CA GLY A 27 23.07 -0.41 -31.56
C GLY A 27 22.95 0.34 -30.24
N PHE A 28 22.90 1.69 -30.28
CA PHE A 28 22.69 2.53 -29.10
C PHE A 28 21.34 2.25 -28.43
N LEU A 29 20.25 2.18 -29.21
CA LEU A 29 18.92 1.87 -28.70
C LEU A 29 18.92 0.57 -27.89
N ILE A 30 19.49 -0.49 -28.45
CA ILE A 30 19.54 -1.82 -27.85
C ILE A 30 20.46 -1.82 -26.62
N LEU A 31 21.62 -1.19 -26.72
CA LEU A 31 22.61 -1.09 -25.64
C LEU A 31 22.04 -0.33 -24.43
N GLU A 32 21.50 0.86 -24.66
CA GLU A 32 20.96 1.73 -23.61
C GLU A 32 19.72 1.12 -22.96
N SER A 33 18.83 0.52 -23.75
CA SER A 33 17.65 -0.18 -23.22
C SER A 33 18.05 -1.41 -22.38
N GLY A 34 19.13 -2.10 -22.74
CA GLY A 34 19.64 -3.23 -21.98
C GLY A 34 20.35 -2.86 -20.67
N LEU A 35 21.07 -1.72 -20.65
CA LEU A 35 21.81 -1.22 -19.48
C LEU A 35 20.97 -0.38 -18.50
N THR A 36 19.77 0.05 -18.89
CA THR A 36 18.83 0.78 -18.03
C THR A 36 17.80 -0.16 -17.38
N ARG A 37 17.10 0.30 -16.33
CA ARG A 37 16.05 -0.52 -15.68
C ARG A 37 14.85 -0.73 -16.61
N ALA A 38 14.21 -1.90 -16.50
CA ALA A 38 13.12 -2.32 -17.40
C ALA A 38 11.95 -1.33 -17.46
N LYS A 39 11.65 -0.66 -16.33
CA LYS A 39 10.62 0.38 -16.23
C LYS A 39 10.87 1.65 -17.08
N ASN A 40 12.05 1.76 -17.71
CA ASN A 40 12.49 2.89 -18.52
C ASN A 40 12.89 2.51 -19.96
N SER A 41 12.83 1.23 -20.34
CA SER A 41 13.32 0.74 -21.64
C SER A 41 12.60 1.35 -22.85
N ILE A 42 11.27 1.47 -22.81
CA ILE A 42 10.46 2.05 -23.91
C ILE A 42 10.80 3.54 -24.06
N ASN A 43 10.92 4.23 -22.93
CA ASN A 43 11.29 5.63 -22.89
C ASN A 43 12.68 5.86 -23.50
N VAL A 44 13.65 5.00 -23.23
CA VAL A 44 15.00 5.04 -23.86
C VAL A 44 14.93 4.74 -25.35
N ALA A 45 14.13 3.74 -25.76
CA ALA A 45 14.01 3.36 -27.17
C ALA A 45 13.42 4.47 -28.05
N ILE A 46 12.33 5.10 -27.59
CA ILE A 46 11.69 6.21 -28.32
C ILE A 46 12.65 7.40 -28.44
N LYS A 47 13.47 7.67 -27.41
CA LYS A 47 14.45 8.77 -27.43
C LYS A 47 15.48 8.60 -28.54
N ASN A 48 16.08 7.40 -28.67
CA ASN A 48 17.06 7.12 -29.72
C ASN A 48 16.47 7.35 -31.13
N ILE A 49 15.22 6.93 -31.37
CA ILE A 49 14.53 7.15 -32.66
C ILE A 49 14.23 8.65 -32.88
N ALA A 50 13.69 9.31 -31.86
CA ALA A 50 13.34 10.73 -31.94
C ALA A 50 14.58 11.61 -32.17
N ASP A 51 15.69 11.29 -31.51
CA ASP A 51 16.93 12.04 -31.61
C ASP A 51 17.48 12.03 -33.04
N PHE A 52 17.48 10.86 -33.71
CA PHE A 52 17.89 10.77 -35.10
C PHE A 52 16.95 11.54 -36.05
N GLY A 53 15.62 11.47 -35.83
CA GLY A 53 14.64 12.21 -36.62
C GLY A 53 14.82 13.72 -36.50
N ILE A 54 15.02 14.23 -35.28
CA ILE A 54 15.26 15.66 -35.02
C ILE A 54 16.62 16.08 -35.58
N ALA A 55 17.66 15.29 -35.38
CA ALA A 55 18.99 15.55 -35.95
C ALA A 55 18.94 15.63 -37.48
N THR A 56 18.16 14.77 -38.13
CA THR A 56 17.93 14.81 -39.58
C THR A 56 17.38 16.14 -40.05
N VAL A 57 16.28 16.59 -39.44
CA VAL A 57 15.64 17.85 -39.83
C VAL A 57 16.56 19.04 -39.57
N LEU A 58 17.22 19.10 -38.40
CA LEU A 58 18.05 20.25 -38.04
C LEU A 58 19.38 20.29 -38.77
N PHE A 59 20.00 19.14 -38.99
CA PHE A 59 21.23 19.08 -39.75
C PHE A 59 20.98 19.45 -41.21
N TRP A 60 19.85 19.02 -41.80
CA TRP A 60 19.42 19.51 -43.11
C TRP A 60 19.12 21.01 -43.11
N PHE A 61 18.35 21.50 -42.13
CA PHE A 61 17.87 22.88 -42.10
C PHE A 61 19.00 23.90 -41.90
N ILE A 62 19.87 23.66 -40.91
CA ILE A 62 20.92 24.60 -40.51
C ILE A 62 22.29 23.96 -40.29
N GLY A 63 22.35 22.74 -39.76
CA GLY A 63 23.61 22.14 -39.30
C GLY A 63 24.63 21.90 -40.41
N PHE A 64 24.20 21.41 -41.57
CA PHE A 64 25.08 21.20 -42.72
C PHE A 64 25.70 22.50 -43.20
N GLY A 65 24.89 23.58 -43.27
CA GLY A 65 25.38 24.90 -43.65
C GLY A 65 26.37 25.49 -42.65
N LEU A 66 26.11 25.35 -41.35
CA LEU A 66 27.06 25.77 -40.30
C LEU A 66 28.37 24.98 -40.34
N MET A 67 28.32 23.70 -40.71
CA MET A 67 29.49 22.82 -40.69
C MET A 67 30.33 22.89 -41.96
N PHE A 68 29.70 22.90 -43.14
CA PHE A 68 30.36 22.77 -44.45
C PHE A 68 30.12 23.93 -45.41
N GLY A 69 29.32 24.92 -45.02
CA GLY A 69 29.15 26.15 -45.77
C GLY A 69 30.42 27.00 -45.83
N GLN A 70 30.39 28.09 -46.60
CA GLN A 70 31.51 29.02 -46.76
C GLN A 70 32.01 29.51 -45.40
N SER A 71 33.31 29.34 -45.15
CA SER A 71 33.88 29.60 -43.83
C SER A 71 33.98 31.09 -43.53
N TRP A 72 33.39 31.49 -42.41
CA TRP A 72 33.63 32.79 -41.80
C TRP A 72 34.76 32.70 -40.78
N LYS A 73 35.96 33.14 -41.18
CA LYS A 73 37.19 33.16 -40.36
C LYS A 73 37.57 31.80 -39.74
N GLY A 74 37.14 30.68 -40.32
CA GLY A 74 37.38 29.35 -39.77
C GLY A 74 36.49 28.96 -38.59
N ILE A 75 35.53 29.81 -38.19
CA ILE A 75 34.70 29.64 -36.99
C ILE A 75 33.38 28.92 -37.29
N LEU A 76 32.67 29.32 -38.35
CA LEU A 76 31.39 28.74 -38.75
C LEU A 76 31.13 28.94 -40.24
N GLY A 77 30.30 28.07 -40.81
CA GLY A 77 29.81 28.16 -42.18
C GLY A 77 28.64 29.15 -42.34
N THR A 78 28.58 29.83 -43.48
CA THR A 78 27.63 30.93 -43.75
C THR A 78 26.76 30.73 -44.98
N SER A 79 26.81 29.55 -45.60
CA SER A 79 26.02 29.17 -46.76
C SER A 79 25.58 27.70 -46.67
N TRP A 80 24.90 27.16 -47.69
CA TRP A 80 24.40 25.77 -47.68
C TRP A 80 23.39 25.45 -46.57
N PHE A 81 22.65 26.46 -46.11
CA PHE A 81 21.44 26.25 -45.32
C PHE A 81 20.32 25.73 -46.22
N ILE A 82 19.61 24.68 -45.78
CA ILE A 82 18.59 24.00 -46.57
C ILE A 82 19.16 23.62 -47.96
N PRO A 83 20.17 22.74 -48.01
CA PRO A 83 20.87 22.44 -49.24
C PRO A 83 19.92 21.82 -50.27
N VAL A 84 20.03 22.30 -51.52
CA VAL A 84 19.32 21.74 -52.68
C VAL A 84 20.35 21.03 -53.54
N PHE A 85 20.18 19.73 -53.74
CA PHE A 85 21.09 18.90 -54.52
C PHE A 85 20.59 18.77 -55.96
N PRO A 86 21.36 19.22 -56.97
CA PRO A 86 21.00 19.02 -58.37
C PRO A 86 20.91 17.53 -58.74
N PRO A 87 20.04 17.12 -59.69
CA PRO A 87 19.89 15.70 -60.07
C PRO A 87 21.19 15.02 -60.55
N ASP A 88 22.08 15.78 -61.17
CA ASP A 88 23.35 15.26 -61.70
C ASP A 88 24.47 15.18 -60.63
N ASP A 89 24.25 15.77 -59.44
CA ASP A 89 25.19 15.72 -58.33
C ASP A 89 24.93 14.49 -57.45
N ILE A 90 25.74 13.46 -57.66
CA ILE A 90 25.68 12.21 -56.91
C ILE A 90 26.50 12.24 -55.61
N TRP A 91 27.45 13.17 -55.47
CA TRP A 91 28.38 13.20 -54.34
C TRP A 91 27.81 13.95 -53.15
N SER A 92 27.28 15.16 -53.36
CA SER A 92 26.76 16.00 -52.28
C SER A 92 25.66 15.33 -51.45
N PRO A 93 24.64 14.65 -52.03
CA PRO A 93 23.65 13.94 -51.22
C PRO A 93 24.27 12.76 -50.46
N ALA A 94 25.22 12.02 -51.04
CA ALA A 94 25.90 10.93 -50.35
C ALA A 94 26.76 11.43 -49.18
N PHE A 95 27.52 12.51 -49.39
CA PHE A 95 28.31 13.16 -48.35
C PHE A 95 27.42 13.73 -47.24
N PHE A 96 26.29 14.37 -47.60
CA PHE A 96 25.30 14.85 -46.64
C PHE A 96 24.78 13.71 -45.76
N LEU A 97 24.36 12.59 -46.36
CA LEU A 97 23.86 11.42 -45.62
C LEU A 97 24.92 10.85 -44.67
N PHE A 98 26.17 10.79 -45.11
CA PHE A 98 27.27 10.31 -44.29
C PHE A 98 27.55 11.22 -43.09
N GLN A 99 27.54 12.54 -43.27
CA GLN A 99 27.74 13.49 -42.17
C GLN A 99 26.52 13.59 -41.25
N LEU A 100 25.32 13.42 -41.80
CA LEU A 100 24.09 13.36 -41.02
C LEU A 100 24.13 12.25 -39.97
N VAL A 101 24.56 11.05 -40.35
CA VAL A 101 24.58 9.93 -39.41
C VAL A 101 25.61 10.14 -38.29
N PHE A 102 26.69 10.89 -38.52
CA PHE A 102 27.65 11.31 -37.49
C PHE A 102 27.04 12.35 -36.53
N CYS A 103 26.29 13.31 -37.07
CA CYS A 103 25.52 14.27 -36.27
C CYS A 103 24.53 13.55 -35.34
N GLY A 104 23.78 12.59 -35.89
CA GLY A 104 22.88 11.72 -35.12
C GLY A 104 23.62 10.93 -34.04
N THR A 105 24.81 10.40 -34.32
CA THR A 105 25.64 9.69 -33.32
C THR A 105 26.08 10.64 -32.20
N ALA A 106 26.51 11.86 -32.51
CA ALA A 106 26.90 12.83 -31.48
C ALA A 106 25.73 13.18 -30.53
N ALA A 107 24.52 13.31 -31.08
CA ALA A 107 23.31 13.57 -30.30
C ALA A 107 22.92 12.36 -29.42
N THR A 108 22.91 11.15 -29.97
CA THR A 108 22.47 9.94 -29.25
C THR A 108 23.37 9.56 -28.08
N ILE A 109 24.67 9.91 -28.11
CA ILE A 109 25.58 9.68 -26.96
C ILE A 109 25.04 10.28 -25.66
N VAL A 110 24.34 11.42 -25.76
CA VAL A 110 23.80 12.13 -24.62
C VAL A 110 22.59 11.38 -24.03
N SER A 111 21.78 10.69 -24.84
CA SER A 111 20.56 10.02 -24.38
C SER A 111 20.84 8.92 -23.36
N GLY A 112 21.88 8.11 -23.63
CA GLY A 112 22.30 7.01 -22.76
C GLY A 112 22.78 7.49 -21.39
N ALA A 113 23.65 8.51 -21.33
CA ALA A 113 24.19 9.03 -20.07
C ALA A 113 23.08 9.46 -19.08
N ILE A 114 22.08 10.16 -19.62
CA ILE A 114 21.04 10.85 -18.85
C ILE A 114 19.73 10.04 -18.69
N ALA A 115 19.70 8.79 -19.15
CA ALA A 115 18.55 7.90 -19.09
C ALA A 115 17.91 7.78 -17.69
N GLU A 116 16.62 7.45 -17.64
CA GLU A 116 15.83 7.15 -16.43
C GLU A 116 15.34 8.30 -15.54
N ARG A 117 15.87 9.53 -15.68
CA ARG A 117 15.41 10.67 -14.83
C ARG A 117 15.10 11.97 -15.56
N LEU A 118 15.41 12.07 -16.85
CA LEU A 118 15.09 13.25 -17.62
C LEU A 118 13.74 13.12 -18.31
N LYS A 119 13.03 14.25 -18.40
CA LYS A 119 11.81 14.36 -19.19
C LYS A 119 12.12 14.18 -20.67
N PHE A 120 11.24 13.53 -21.42
CA PHE A 120 11.35 13.31 -22.86
C PHE A 120 11.59 14.63 -23.63
N VAL A 121 10.86 15.70 -23.27
CA VAL A 121 11.05 17.04 -23.87
C VAL A 121 12.47 17.58 -23.64
N SER A 122 13.11 17.25 -22.51
CA SER A 122 14.49 17.66 -22.23
C SER A 122 15.50 17.03 -23.19
N TYR A 123 15.24 15.81 -23.69
CA TYR A 123 16.07 15.17 -24.72
C TYR A 123 15.92 15.86 -26.07
N ILE A 124 14.68 16.17 -26.45
CA ILE A 124 14.40 16.94 -27.66
C ILE A 124 15.17 18.27 -27.63
N ILE A 125 15.13 18.98 -26.51
CA ILE A 125 15.86 20.24 -26.33
C ILE A 125 17.38 20.03 -26.48
N SER A 126 17.96 18.98 -25.88
CA SER A 126 19.39 18.70 -26.06
C SER A 126 19.75 18.36 -27.49
N THR A 127 18.95 17.53 -28.17
CA THR A 127 19.19 17.15 -29.56
C THR A 127 19.08 18.36 -30.48
N ILE A 128 18.16 19.30 -30.21
CA ILE A 128 18.09 20.55 -30.96
C ILE A 128 19.38 21.35 -30.82
N LEU A 129 19.88 21.50 -29.59
CA LEU A 129 21.10 22.25 -29.32
C LEU A 129 22.33 21.60 -29.98
N ILE A 130 22.45 20.27 -29.86
CA ILE A 130 23.59 19.52 -30.40
C ILE A 130 23.59 19.58 -31.92
N SER A 131 22.52 19.10 -32.55
CA SER A 131 22.46 18.91 -33.99
C SER A 131 22.33 20.22 -34.77
N GLY A 132 21.71 21.23 -34.16
CA GLY A 132 21.53 22.55 -34.77
C GLY A 132 22.72 23.50 -34.61
N PHE A 133 23.52 23.37 -33.54
CA PHE A 133 24.52 24.39 -33.20
C PHE A 133 25.86 23.82 -32.73
N ILE A 134 25.88 23.05 -31.63
CA ILE A 134 27.15 22.67 -30.99
C ILE A 134 27.98 21.75 -31.90
N TYR A 135 27.38 20.67 -32.41
CA TYR A 135 28.07 19.72 -33.27
C TYR A 135 28.53 20.36 -34.59
N PRO A 136 27.67 21.07 -35.35
CA PRO A 136 28.10 21.74 -36.57
C PRO A 136 29.25 22.72 -36.42
N ILE A 137 29.26 23.52 -35.34
CA ILE A 137 30.32 24.52 -35.10
C ILE A 137 31.63 23.83 -34.73
N ALA A 138 31.61 22.86 -33.81
CA ALA A 138 32.79 22.09 -33.47
C ALA A 138 33.33 21.31 -34.68
N GLY A 139 32.42 20.75 -35.49
CA GLY A 139 32.71 20.11 -36.76
C GLY A 139 33.33 21.07 -37.77
N HIS A 140 32.85 22.30 -37.87
CA HIS A 140 33.41 23.30 -38.78
C HIS A 140 34.89 23.57 -38.48
N TRP A 141 35.26 23.64 -37.19
CA TRP A 141 36.65 23.93 -36.79
C TRP A 141 37.65 22.89 -37.31
N VAL A 142 37.20 21.65 -37.50
CA VAL A 142 38.06 20.50 -37.83
C VAL A 142 37.86 20.02 -39.28
N TRP A 143 36.60 19.92 -39.73
CA TRP A 143 36.20 19.20 -40.93
C TRP A 143 35.61 20.06 -42.05
N ALA A 144 35.50 21.38 -41.89
CA ALA A 144 34.86 22.23 -42.91
C ALA A 144 35.46 22.06 -44.33
N GLY A 145 36.75 21.72 -44.43
CA GLY A 145 37.43 21.47 -45.70
C GLY A 145 37.24 20.10 -46.34
N LEU A 146 36.45 19.21 -45.74
CA LEU A 146 36.14 17.90 -46.33
C LEU A 146 35.16 17.98 -47.51
N TYR A 147 34.29 19.00 -47.53
CA TYR A 147 33.28 19.17 -48.57
C TYR A 147 33.77 20.10 -49.69
N GLN A 148 34.28 21.27 -49.32
CA GLN A 148 34.79 22.28 -50.25
C GLN A 148 36.24 22.59 -49.91
N SER A 149 37.12 22.48 -50.90
CA SER A 149 38.57 22.66 -50.71
C SER A 149 38.99 24.08 -50.33
N GLU A 150 38.14 25.08 -50.57
CA GLU A 150 38.41 26.50 -50.24
C GLU A 150 37.97 26.87 -48.81
N THR A 151 37.21 25.98 -48.16
CA THR A 151 36.66 26.19 -46.82
C THR A 151 37.58 25.49 -45.82
N HIS A 152 38.05 26.19 -44.78
CA HIS A 152 38.88 25.57 -43.75
C HIS A 152 38.47 26.02 -42.36
N GLY A 153 38.41 25.07 -41.43
CA GLY A 153 38.25 25.35 -40.01
C GLY A 153 39.57 25.78 -39.37
N TRP A 154 39.52 26.66 -38.38
CA TRP A 154 40.73 27.22 -37.77
C TRP A 154 41.63 26.16 -37.11
N LEU A 155 41.06 25.12 -36.47
CA LEU A 155 41.85 24.02 -35.89
C LEU A 155 42.50 23.19 -36.99
N SER A 156 41.78 22.91 -38.07
CA SER A 156 42.30 22.18 -39.23
C SER A 156 43.52 22.88 -39.84
N VAL A 157 43.45 24.22 -39.98
CA VAL A 157 44.56 25.06 -40.48
C VAL A 157 45.78 25.00 -39.57
N LEU A 158 45.58 24.95 -38.25
CA LEU A 158 46.67 24.79 -37.28
C LEU A 158 47.29 23.38 -37.28
N GLY A 159 46.74 22.43 -38.05
CA GLY A 159 47.24 21.07 -38.14
C GLY A 159 46.55 20.07 -37.20
N PHE A 160 45.44 20.45 -36.56
CA PHE A 160 44.65 19.51 -35.75
C PHE A 160 44.04 18.44 -36.64
N ARG A 161 44.17 17.18 -36.23
CA ARG A 161 43.66 16.03 -36.97
C ARG A 161 42.75 15.19 -36.08
N ASP A 162 41.59 14.86 -36.61
CA ASP A 162 40.65 13.90 -36.06
C ASP A 162 40.02 13.19 -37.26
N PHE A 163 40.44 11.95 -37.51
CA PHE A 163 40.14 11.23 -38.75
C PHE A 163 38.63 10.97 -38.92
N ALA A 164 38.01 10.33 -37.92
CA ALA A 164 36.61 9.96 -37.96
C ALA A 164 35.78 10.51 -36.79
N GLY A 165 36.37 11.21 -35.81
CA GLY A 165 35.59 11.95 -34.80
C GLY A 165 35.73 11.49 -33.34
N SER A 166 36.92 11.13 -32.85
CA SER A 166 37.09 10.94 -31.39
C SER A 166 36.82 12.23 -30.62
N SER A 167 37.18 13.38 -31.21
CA SER A 167 36.82 14.69 -30.69
C SER A 167 35.46 15.15 -31.21
N VAL A 168 35.31 15.25 -32.54
CA VAL A 168 34.17 15.93 -33.18
C VAL A 168 32.83 15.22 -32.93
N VAL A 169 32.81 13.90 -32.79
CA VAL A 169 31.59 13.14 -32.48
C VAL A 169 31.57 12.73 -31.02
N HIS A 170 32.57 11.94 -30.60
CA HIS A 170 32.52 11.29 -29.29
C HIS A 170 32.79 12.25 -28.13
N SER A 171 33.84 13.06 -28.21
CA SER A 171 34.10 14.04 -27.14
C SER A 171 33.04 15.14 -27.13
N VAL A 172 32.53 15.60 -28.28
CA VAL A 172 31.40 16.54 -28.32
C VAL A 172 30.21 15.95 -27.55
N GLY A 173 29.69 14.78 -27.95
CA GLY A 173 28.58 14.13 -27.26
C GLY A 173 28.89 13.89 -25.77
N GLY A 174 30.12 13.47 -25.44
CA GLY A 174 30.56 13.22 -24.08
C GLY A 174 30.67 14.48 -23.19
N TRP A 175 31.11 15.61 -23.73
CA TRP A 175 31.15 16.89 -23.02
C TRP A 175 29.74 17.44 -22.76
N VAL A 176 28.84 17.31 -23.74
CA VAL A 176 27.42 17.66 -23.55
C VAL A 176 26.80 16.77 -22.47
N ALA A 177 27.04 15.46 -22.53
CA ALA A 177 26.57 14.50 -21.53
C ALA A 177 27.06 14.89 -20.13
N LEU A 178 28.36 15.15 -19.95
CA LEU A 178 28.92 15.57 -18.66
C LEU A 178 28.29 16.87 -18.14
N ALA A 179 28.14 17.88 -18.99
CA ALA A 179 27.47 19.13 -18.62
C ALA A 179 26.04 18.88 -18.13
N PHE A 180 25.30 18.02 -18.83
CA PHE A 180 23.91 17.71 -18.51
C PHE A 180 23.79 16.91 -17.20
N LEU A 181 24.69 15.94 -16.98
CA LEU A 181 24.80 15.17 -15.74
C LEU A 181 25.00 16.08 -14.52
N LEU A 182 25.86 17.09 -14.63
CA LEU A 182 26.12 18.05 -13.55
C LEU A 182 24.93 18.96 -13.25
N VAL A 183 24.08 19.25 -14.23
CA VAL A 183 22.88 20.09 -14.03
C VAL A 183 21.71 19.29 -13.44
N VAL A 184 21.53 18.04 -13.87
CA VAL A 184 20.37 17.20 -13.50
C VAL A 184 20.60 16.40 -12.21
N GLY A 185 21.85 16.06 -11.94
CA GLY A 185 22.23 15.24 -10.78
C GLY A 185 21.94 13.74 -10.94
N PRO A 186 22.28 12.95 -9.90
CA PRO A 186 22.25 11.50 -9.97
C PRO A 186 20.84 10.89 -9.91
N ARG A 187 20.67 9.61 -10.33
CA ARG A 187 19.42 8.86 -10.13
C ARG A 187 19.12 8.71 -8.63
N THR A 188 17.84 8.76 -8.29
CA THR A 188 17.38 8.65 -6.90
C THR A 188 17.81 7.31 -6.31
N GLY A 189 18.46 7.34 -5.14
CA GLY A 189 18.94 6.15 -4.44
C GLY A 189 20.30 5.60 -4.90
N ARG A 190 20.96 6.19 -5.90
CA ARG A 190 22.31 5.76 -6.35
C ARG A 190 23.40 6.09 -5.33
N PHE A 191 23.39 7.31 -4.81
CA PHE A 191 24.34 7.81 -3.82
C PHE A 191 23.57 8.22 -2.56
N VAL A 192 23.66 7.43 -1.49
CA VAL A 192 23.06 7.71 -0.19
C VAL A 192 24.17 8.14 0.76
N GLU A 193 23.94 9.18 1.57
CA GLU A 193 24.95 9.69 2.49
C GLU A 193 25.31 8.64 3.55
N GLY A 194 26.60 8.43 3.79
CA GLY A 194 27.11 7.42 4.71
C GLY A 194 27.11 5.99 4.18
N GLU A 195 26.59 5.75 2.97
CA GLU A 195 26.55 4.42 2.34
C GLU A 195 27.46 4.33 1.10
N PRO A 196 27.97 3.12 0.77
CA PRO A 196 28.65 2.91 -0.49
C PRO A 196 27.70 3.11 -1.69
N PRO A 197 28.20 3.55 -2.86
CA PRO A 197 27.39 3.70 -4.07
C PRO A 197 26.63 2.42 -4.43
N ARG A 198 25.31 2.52 -4.61
CA ARG A 198 24.46 1.36 -4.92
C ARG A 198 24.37 1.14 -6.43
N LYS A 199 24.87 0.03 -6.97
CA LYS A 199 24.88 -0.21 -8.43
C LYS A 199 23.44 -0.34 -8.95
N VAL A 200 23.09 0.41 -9.99
CA VAL A 200 21.83 0.24 -10.72
C VAL A 200 22.05 -0.86 -11.77
N THR A 201 21.28 -1.94 -11.69
CA THR A 201 21.36 -3.05 -12.63
C THR A 201 20.50 -2.80 -13.87
N GLY A 202 21.07 -3.05 -15.05
CA GLY A 202 20.34 -3.02 -16.31
C GLY A 202 19.33 -4.16 -16.42
N SER A 203 18.32 -4.00 -17.28
CA SER A 203 17.26 -4.99 -17.44
C SER A 203 17.66 -6.22 -18.22
N ASN A 204 18.60 -6.10 -19.16
CA ASN A 204 18.94 -7.21 -20.05
C ASN A 204 20.37 -7.05 -20.60
N LEU A 205 21.34 -7.65 -19.91
CA LEU A 205 22.75 -7.60 -20.30
C LEU A 205 23.04 -8.30 -21.65
N PRO A 206 22.47 -9.48 -21.97
CA PRO A 206 22.62 -10.07 -23.31
C PRO A 206 22.15 -9.13 -24.43
N LEU A 207 21.03 -8.43 -24.22
CA LEU A 207 20.56 -7.43 -25.17
C LEU A 207 21.57 -6.27 -25.28
N ALA A 208 22.11 -5.78 -24.15
CA ALA A 208 23.14 -4.75 -24.19
C ALA A 208 24.39 -5.16 -24.98
N MET A 209 24.82 -6.42 -24.82
CA MET A 209 25.95 -6.99 -25.58
C MET A 209 25.64 -7.06 -27.09
N LEU A 210 24.41 -7.45 -27.48
CA LEU A 210 23.99 -7.42 -28.88
C LEU A 210 24.07 -6.00 -29.45
N GLY A 211 23.65 -4.99 -28.67
CA GLY A 211 23.81 -3.57 -29.04
C GLY A 211 25.28 -3.22 -29.28
N GLY A 212 26.19 -3.67 -28.40
CA GLY A 212 27.64 -3.51 -28.58
C GLY A 212 28.19 -4.14 -29.87
N ILE A 213 27.72 -5.33 -30.24
CA ILE A 213 28.11 -5.99 -31.49
C ILE A 213 27.59 -5.23 -32.71
N ILE A 214 26.36 -4.70 -32.65
CA ILE A 214 25.81 -3.87 -33.72
C ILE A 214 26.63 -2.58 -33.89
N LEU A 215 27.04 -1.96 -32.78
CA LEU A 215 27.96 -0.83 -32.81
C LEU A 215 29.30 -1.20 -33.46
N TRP A 216 29.89 -2.36 -33.13
CA TRP A 216 31.09 -2.86 -33.81
C TRP A 216 30.94 -2.90 -35.33
N VAL A 217 29.85 -3.49 -35.83
CA VAL A 217 29.56 -3.56 -37.26
C VAL A 217 29.43 -2.17 -37.87
N GLY A 218 28.72 -1.27 -37.20
CA GLY A 218 28.57 0.10 -37.67
C GLY A 218 29.88 0.90 -37.71
N TRP A 219 30.84 0.60 -36.82
CA TRP A 219 32.16 1.24 -36.81
C TRP A 219 33.01 0.94 -38.05
N PHE A 220 32.71 -0.15 -38.79
CA PHE A 220 33.30 -0.36 -40.11
C PHE A 220 32.87 0.73 -41.09
N GLY A 221 31.59 1.13 -41.05
CA GLY A 221 31.09 2.27 -41.80
C GLY A 221 31.69 3.59 -41.30
N PHE A 222 31.80 3.74 -39.99
CA PHE A 222 32.25 4.97 -39.34
C PHE A 222 33.71 5.32 -39.71
N ASN A 223 34.64 4.42 -39.42
CA ASN A 223 36.06 4.64 -39.72
C ASN A 223 36.36 4.39 -41.20
N GLY A 224 35.80 3.33 -41.78
CA GLY A 224 36.04 3.00 -43.19
C GLY A 224 35.48 4.03 -44.16
N GLY A 225 34.31 4.62 -43.88
CA GLY A 225 33.73 5.68 -44.70
C GLY A 225 34.45 7.02 -44.56
N SER A 226 35.17 7.24 -43.46
CA SER A 226 35.93 8.47 -43.23
C SER A 226 37.16 8.62 -44.14
N THR A 227 37.50 7.61 -44.95
CA THR A 227 38.43 7.76 -46.09
C THR A 227 37.85 8.61 -47.21
N LEU A 228 36.52 8.78 -47.27
CA LEU A 228 35.77 9.50 -48.32
C LEU A 228 35.97 8.92 -49.74
N ALA A 229 36.57 7.75 -49.86
CA ALA A 229 36.86 7.05 -51.11
C ALA A 229 37.10 5.55 -50.84
N PHE A 230 36.80 4.70 -51.82
CA PHE A 230 37.10 3.27 -51.73
C PHE A 230 38.47 2.98 -52.33
N ASP A 231 39.50 3.00 -51.47
CA ASP A 231 40.89 2.85 -51.88
C ASP A 231 41.68 1.84 -51.02
N LYS A 232 43.00 1.74 -51.30
CA LYS A 232 43.92 0.83 -50.61
C LYS A 232 44.09 1.09 -49.11
N HIS A 233 43.65 2.24 -48.60
CA HIS A 233 43.76 2.60 -47.19
C HIS A 233 42.62 2.01 -46.35
N VAL A 234 41.44 1.77 -46.97
CA VAL A 234 40.26 1.23 -46.29
C VAL A 234 40.56 -0.05 -45.50
N PRO A 235 41.22 -1.11 -46.05
CA PRO A 235 41.47 -2.33 -45.29
C PRO A 235 42.32 -2.11 -44.03
N THR A 236 43.32 -1.23 -44.10
CA THR A 236 44.19 -0.91 -42.95
C THR A 236 43.42 -0.17 -41.86
N VAL A 237 42.57 0.79 -42.23
CA VAL A 237 41.70 1.52 -41.30
C VAL A 237 40.76 0.56 -40.56
N LEU A 238 40.14 -0.37 -41.29
CA LEU A 238 39.23 -1.36 -40.71
C LEU A 238 39.97 -2.35 -39.81
N LEU A 239 41.15 -2.82 -40.22
CA LEU A 239 42.01 -3.69 -39.40
C LEU A 239 42.37 -3.02 -38.07
N ASN A 240 42.85 -1.78 -38.12
CA ASN A 240 43.21 -1.01 -36.93
C ASN A 240 42.00 -0.82 -36.00
N THR A 241 40.82 -0.60 -36.57
CA THR A 241 39.56 -0.43 -35.82
C THR A 241 39.22 -1.67 -35.00
N VAL A 242 39.26 -2.85 -35.64
CA VAL A 242 38.93 -4.14 -34.98
C VAL A 242 40.00 -4.51 -33.95
N LEU A 243 41.29 -4.33 -34.27
CA LEU A 243 42.39 -4.65 -33.36
C LEU A 243 42.34 -3.81 -32.10
N ALA A 244 42.12 -2.49 -32.22
CA ALA A 244 42.00 -1.61 -31.06
C ALA A 244 40.83 -2.01 -30.17
N SER A 245 39.67 -2.30 -30.75
CA SER A 245 38.49 -2.70 -29.98
C SER A 245 38.64 -4.07 -29.30
N GLY A 246 39.13 -5.08 -30.02
CA GLY A 246 39.39 -6.40 -29.46
C GLY A 246 40.43 -6.38 -28.34
N ALA A 247 41.50 -5.60 -28.49
CA ALA A 247 42.51 -5.44 -27.46
C ALA A 247 41.98 -4.68 -26.22
N ALA A 248 41.12 -3.68 -26.42
CA ALA A 248 40.46 -2.95 -25.34
C ALA A 248 39.42 -3.79 -24.59
N MET A 249 38.66 -4.64 -25.30
CA MET A 249 37.77 -5.63 -24.70
C MET A 249 38.54 -6.59 -23.80
N PHE A 250 39.67 -7.10 -24.31
CA PHE A 250 40.54 -8.01 -23.56
C PHE A 250 41.08 -7.32 -22.30
N SER A 251 41.69 -6.14 -22.42
CA SER A 251 42.24 -5.44 -21.25
C SER A 251 41.16 -5.03 -20.24
N GLY A 252 39.98 -4.62 -20.71
CA GLY A 252 38.81 -4.33 -19.86
C GLY A 252 38.31 -5.56 -19.09
N LEU A 253 38.30 -6.74 -19.72
CA LEU A 253 37.98 -8.01 -19.05
C LEU A 253 38.97 -8.33 -17.92
N PHE A 254 40.27 -8.17 -18.17
CA PHE A 254 41.31 -8.42 -17.16
C PHE A 254 41.20 -7.43 -16.00
N VAL A 255 40.97 -6.15 -16.28
CA VAL A 255 40.73 -5.15 -15.22
C VAL A 255 39.53 -5.54 -14.37
N GLY A 256 38.42 -5.96 -15.00
CA GLY A 256 37.26 -6.46 -14.29
C GLY A 256 37.56 -7.67 -13.41
N TRP A 257 38.28 -8.66 -13.96
CA TRP A 257 38.65 -9.88 -13.24
C TRP A 257 39.55 -9.58 -12.03
N PHE A 258 40.61 -8.78 -12.20
CA PHE A 258 41.54 -8.47 -11.12
C PHE A 258 40.92 -7.60 -10.03
N ARG A 259 40.07 -6.63 -10.41
CA ARG A 259 39.45 -5.71 -9.42
C ARG A 259 38.28 -6.35 -8.68
N LYS A 260 37.45 -7.14 -9.36
CA LYS A 260 36.19 -7.66 -8.80
C LYS A 260 36.24 -9.13 -8.40
N GLY A 261 37.26 -9.87 -8.82
CA GLY A 261 37.41 -11.31 -8.55
C GLY A 261 36.56 -12.22 -9.46
N TYR A 262 35.82 -11.64 -10.43
CA TYR A 262 35.01 -12.35 -11.42
C TYR A 262 34.93 -11.56 -12.74
N PRO A 263 34.62 -12.21 -13.87
CA PRO A 263 34.46 -11.52 -15.15
C PRO A 263 33.15 -10.69 -15.15
N ASP A 264 33.27 -9.39 -14.95
CA ASP A 264 32.15 -8.44 -15.12
C ASP A 264 31.77 -8.33 -16.60
N ALA A 265 30.48 -8.25 -16.88
CA ALA A 265 29.94 -8.20 -18.25
C ALA A 265 30.00 -6.79 -18.89
N VAL A 266 29.96 -5.72 -18.09
CA VAL A 266 29.84 -4.34 -18.56
C VAL A 266 31.21 -3.74 -18.85
N LEU A 267 32.22 -4.05 -18.03
CA LEU A 267 33.60 -3.57 -18.23
C LEU A 267 34.23 -3.98 -19.58
N PRO A 268 34.18 -5.24 -20.04
CA PRO A 268 34.70 -5.60 -21.36
C PRO A 268 33.87 -4.97 -22.48
N LEU A 269 32.56 -4.80 -22.32
CA LEU A 269 31.70 -4.11 -23.28
C LEU A 269 32.10 -2.63 -23.42
N ASN A 270 32.17 -1.89 -22.32
CA ASN A 270 32.58 -0.48 -22.33
C ASN A 270 34.05 -0.31 -22.71
N GLY A 271 34.93 -1.23 -22.32
CA GLY A 271 36.33 -1.26 -22.77
C GLY A 271 36.42 -1.42 -24.29
N SER A 272 35.67 -2.37 -24.85
CA SER A 272 35.57 -2.62 -26.29
C SER A 272 35.12 -1.36 -27.07
N LEU A 273 34.05 -0.71 -26.62
CA LEU A 273 33.56 0.54 -27.20
C LEU A 273 34.55 1.69 -27.01
N GLY A 274 35.22 1.75 -25.85
CA GLY A 274 36.27 2.71 -25.56
C GLY A 274 37.45 2.60 -26.53
N GLY A 275 37.85 1.38 -26.88
CA GLY A 275 38.87 1.11 -27.91
C GLY A 275 38.46 1.61 -29.29
N LEU A 276 37.19 1.42 -29.68
CA LEU A 276 36.64 1.96 -30.93
C LEU A 276 36.67 3.48 -30.93
N VAL A 277 36.22 4.12 -29.84
CA VAL A 277 36.25 5.57 -29.72
C VAL A 277 37.69 6.11 -29.77
N ALA A 278 38.65 5.46 -29.10
CA ALA A 278 40.04 5.93 -29.06
C ALA A 278 40.72 5.86 -30.44
N ILE A 279 40.52 4.76 -31.19
CA ILE A 279 41.16 4.59 -32.50
C ILE A 279 40.55 5.50 -33.58
N THR A 280 39.31 5.97 -33.38
CA THR A 280 38.54 6.77 -34.35
C THR A 280 39.30 8.01 -34.87
N ALA A 281 40.10 8.69 -34.03
CA ALA A 281 40.87 9.86 -34.45
C ALA A 281 42.14 9.53 -35.26
N CYS A 282 42.68 8.32 -35.11
CA CYS A 282 44.01 7.97 -35.63
C CYS A 282 44.07 6.67 -36.47
N ALA A 283 42.93 6.04 -36.75
CA ALA A 283 42.86 4.75 -37.45
C ALA A 283 43.59 4.72 -38.81
N ASN A 284 43.69 5.87 -39.49
CA ASN A 284 44.36 6.03 -40.78
C ASN A 284 45.87 6.35 -40.69
N VAL A 285 46.38 6.69 -39.51
CA VAL A 285 47.75 7.19 -39.33
C VAL A 285 48.60 6.33 -38.41
N VAL A 286 48.07 5.23 -37.88
CA VAL A 286 48.81 4.27 -37.04
C VAL A 286 48.93 2.91 -37.70
N ASN A 287 49.90 2.11 -37.27
CA ASN A 287 50.00 0.71 -37.68
C ASN A 287 49.20 -0.23 -36.75
N ALA A 288 49.08 -1.50 -37.13
CA ALA A 288 48.30 -2.51 -36.40
C ALA A 288 48.75 -2.73 -34.95
N MET A 289 50.07 -2.68 -34.68
CA MET A 289 50.61 -2.87 -33.33
C MET A 289 50.29 -1.66 -32.44
N GLU A 290 50.44 -0.45 -32.97
CA GLU A 290 50.05 0.79 -32.30
C GLU A 290 48.54 0.82 -32.02
N ALA A 291 47.72 0.41 -32.99
CA ALA A 291 46.27 0.31 -32.81
C ALA A 291 45.91 -0.65 -31.65
N GLY A 292 46.55 -1.82 -31.58
CA GLY A 292 46.39 -2.75 -30.47
C GLY A 292 46.80 -2.15 -29.12
N LEU A 293 47.94 -1.43 -29.07
CA LEU A 293 48.41 -0.76 -27.85
C LEU A 293 47.44 0.34 -27.39
N ILE A 294 46.96 1.18 -28.31
CA ILE A 294 45.94 2.21 -28.03
C ILE A 294 44.69 1.53 -27.47
N GLY A 295 44.28 0.40 -28.04
CA GLY A 295 43.19 -0.43 -27.54
C GLY A 295 43.40 -0.90 -26.10
N ILE A 296 44.54 -1.54 -25.79
CA ILE A 296 44.86 -2.01 -24.44
C ILE A 296 44.76 -0.86 -23.43
N LEU A 297 45.38 0.28 -23.73
CA LEU A 297 45.37 1.45 -22.88
C LEU A 297 43.96 2.01 -22.71
N ALA A 298 43.16 2.08 -23.78
CA ALA A 298 41.78 2.52 -23.71
C ALA A 298 40.94 1.63 -22.78
N GLY A 299 41.01 0.31 -22.94
CA GLY A 299 40.27 -0.63 -22.09
C GLY A 299 40.69 -0.58 -20.61
N ILE A 300 41.96 -0.26 -20.32
CA ILE A 300 42.43 -0.01 -18.95
C ILE A 300 41.88 1.31 -18.41
N LEU A 301 41.89 2.38 -19.21
CA LEU A 301 41.54 3.73 -18.76
C LEU A 301 40.04 3.97 -18.58
N VAL A 302 39.16 3.21 -19.23
CA VAL A 302 37.69 3.34 -19.05
C VAL A 302 37.30 3.18 -17.58
N SER A 303 37.86 2.19 -16.87
CA SER A 303 37.45 1.88 -15.50
C SER A 303 37.87 2.93 -14.45
N PRO A 304 39.11 3.47 -14.45
CA PRO A 304 39.48 4.60 -13.60
C PRO A 304 38.66 5.87 -13.84
N ILE A 305 38.22 6.12 -15.08
CA ILE A 305 37.37 7.28 -15.37
C ILE A 305 35.98 7.09 -14.75
N GLU A 306 35.41 5.89 -14.83
CA GLU A 306 34.17 5.54 -14.11
C GLU A 306 34.31 5.74 -12.59
N ASP A 307 35.43 5.31 -11.99
CA ASP A 307 35.69 5.53 -10.56
C ASP A 307 35.75 7.03 -10.20
N ILE A 308 36.32 7.86 -11.08
CA ILE A 308 36.36 9.32 -10.90
C ILE A 308 34.94 9.89 -10.87
N LEU A 309 34.08 9.47 -11.79
CA LEU A 309 32.67 9.89 -11.81
C LEU A 309 31.95 9.49 -10.52
N GLU A 310 32.12 8.24 -10.07
CA GLU A 310 31.53 7.77 -8.82
C GLU A 310 32.04 8.57 -7.60
N LYS A 311 33.34 8.88 -7.56
CA LYS A 311 33.94 9.69 -6.49
C LYS A 311 33.34 11.09 -6.41
N PHE A 312 33.03 11.69 -7.57
CA PHE A 312 32.36 12.99 -7.65
C PHE A 312 30.82 12.88 -7.60
N LYS A 313 30.27 11.68 -7.35
CA LYS A 313 28.83 11.40 -7.32
C LYS A 313 28.10 11.78 -8.62
N ILE A 314 28.78 11.64 -9.75
CA ILE A 314 28.24 11.84 -11.09
C ILE A 314 27.71 10.49 -11.57
N ASP A 315 26.40 10.40 -11.81
CA ASP A 315 25.74 9.15 -12.19
C ASP A 315 25.48 9.08 -13.71
N ASP A 316 26.36 8.40 -14.41
CA ASP A 316 26.18 8.04 -15.81
C ASP A 316 25.47 6.68 -15.91
N ALA A 317 24.34 6.63 -16.63
CA ALA A 317 23.52 5.42 -16.67
C ALA A 317 24.13 4.26 -17.47
N VAL A 318 24.99 4.55 -18.45
CA VAL A 318 25.55 3.53 -19.37
C VAL A 318 27.08 3.56 -19.45
N GLY A 319 27.72 4.58 -18.88
CA GLY A 319 29.16 4.81 -19.01
C GLY A 319 29.54 5.57 -20.27
N ALA A 320 28.64 6.41 -20.80
CA ALA A 320 28.88 7.19 -22.00
C ALA A 320 30.02 8.20 -21.84
N VAL A 321 30.20 8.80 -20.66
CA VAL A 321 31.29 9.74 -20.39
C VAL A 321 32.66 9.03 -20.40
N PRO A 322 32.89 7.93 -19.64
CA PRO A 322 34.13 7.17 -19.77
C PRO A 322 34.45 6.72 -21.19
N VAL A 323 33.46 6.20 -21.92
CA VAL A 323 33.62 5.66 -23.28
C VAL A 323 33.83 6.78 -24.30
N HIS A 324 32.98 7.80 -24.34
CA HIS A 324 32.99 8.80 -25.40
C HIS A 324 33.84 10.02 -25.06
N LEU A 325 33.70 10.58 -23.85
CA LEU A 325 34.51 11.73 -23.44
C LEU A 325 35.94 11.30 -23.12
N GLY A 326 36.08 10.34 -22.21
CA GLY A 326 37.38 9.85 -21.74
C GLY A 326 38.23 9.33 -22.88
N MET A 327 37.71 8.35 -23.63
CA MET A 327 38.47 7.77 -24.73
C MET A 327 38.50 8.66 -25.97
N GLY A 328 37.56 9.60 -26.11
CA GLY A 328 37.60 10.61 -27.15
C GLY A 328 38.81 11.54 -27.00
N ILE A 329 39.04 12.03 -25.78
CA ILE A 329 40.23 12.82 -25.41
C ILE A 329 41.50 12.00 -25.60
N PHE A 330 41.52 10.77 -25.07
CA PHE A 330 42.68 9.89 -25.16
C PHE A 330 43.05 9.57 -26.62
N GLY A 331 42.07 9.19 -27.44
CA GLY A 331 42.25 8.90 -28.86
C GLY A 331 42.77 10.10 -29.66
N THR A 332 42.24 11.29 -29.36
CA THR A 332 42.70 12.54 -29.97
C THR A 332 44.15 12.85 -29.61
N LEU A 333 44.57 12.54 -28.37
CA LEU A 333 45.96 12.66 -27.96
C LEU A 333 46.86 11.60 -28.64
N CYS A 334 46.35 10.39 -28.86
CA CYS A 334 47.05 9.32 -29.57
C CYS A 334 47.42 9.69 -31.01
N VAL A 335 46.66 10.56 -31.69
CA VAL A 335 47.07 11.15 -32.98
C VAL A 335 48.44 11.84 -32.84
N GLY A 336 48.60 12.65 -31.80
CA GLY A 336 49.84 13.37 -31.51
C GLY A 336 50.97 12.42 -31.11
N ILE A 337 50.69 11.39 -30.31
CA ILE A 337 51.72 10.47 -29.77
C ILE A 337 52.16 9.43 -30.80
N PHE A 338 51.22 8.74 -31.44
CA PHE A 338 51.46 7.57 -32.30
C PHE A 338 51.30 7.87 -33.79
N GLY A 339 50.50 8.87 -34.17
CA GLY A 339 50.18 9.12 -35.58
C GLY A 339 51.41 9.36 -36.45
N ASN A 340 51.50 8.72 -37.62
CA ASN A 340 52.61 8.88 -38.53
C ASN A 340 52.62 10.30 -39.14
N LEU A 341 53.64 11.10 -38.82
CA LEU A 341 53.76 12.49 -39.26
C LEU A 341 53.81 12.65 -40.78
N GLN A 342 54.34 11.66 -41.51
CA GLN A 342 54.37 11.69 -42.97
C GLN A 342 52.96 11.54 -43.56
N ILE A 343 52.11 10.70 -42.94
CA ILE A 343 50.73 10.51 -43.37
C ILE A 343 49.87 11.71 -42.95
N LEU A 344 50.07 12.24 -41.74
CA LEU A 344 49.34 13.43 -41.24
C LEU A 344 49.59 14.68 -42.11
N ASN A 345 50.80 14.77 -42.67
CA ASN A 345 51.25 15.84 -43.57
C ASN A 345 50.86 17.24 -43.08
N SER A 346 50.98 17.49 -41.77
CA SER A 346 50.65 18.77 -41.14
C SER A 346 51.79 19.79 -41.22
N GLY A 347 53.00 19.35 -41.57
CA GLY A 347 54.21 20.18 -41.52
C GLY A 347 54.74 20.42 -40.10
N LEU A 348 54.11 19.82 -39.08
CA LEU A 348 54.45 19.98 -37.67
C LEU A 348 55.42 18.89 -37.19
N THR A 349 56.26 19.22 -36.22
CA THR A 349 57.01 18.24 -35.44
C THR A 349 56.08 17.43 -34.53
N ARG A 350 56.56 16.30 -34.01
CA ARG A 350 55.82 15.46 -33.06
C ARG A 350 55.29 16.27 -31.87
N TRP A 351 56.12 17.14 -31.30
CA TRP A 351 55.76 17.94 -30.14
C TRP A 351 54.70 18.99 -30.47
N GLU A 352 54.86 19.70 -31.59
CA GLU A 352 53.86 20.67 -32.07
C GLU A 352 52.54 19.97 -32.40
N GLN A 353 52.58 18.76 -32.98
CA GLN A 353 51.37 17.98 -33.22
C GLN A 353 50.65 17.65 -31.90
N ILE A 354 51.37 17.22 -30.86
CA ILE A 354 50.79 16.98 -29.52
C ILE A 354 50.16 18.26 -28.97
N GLN A 355 50.86 19.40 -29.08
CA GLN A 355 50.34 20.70 -28.61
C GLN A 355 49.06 21.09 -29.34
N VAL A 356 49.00 20.92 -30.66
CA VAL A 356 47.81 21.22 -31.46
C VAL A 356 46.66 20.26 -31.13
N GLN A 357 46.92 18.97 -30.90
CA GLN A 357 45.90 18.03 -30.42
C GLN A 357 45.34 18.45 -29.05
N LEU A 358 46.20 18.86 -28.11
CA LEU A 358 45.78 19.37 -26.80
C LEU A 358 44.98 20.67 -26.91
N LEU A 359 45.40 21.58 -27.79
CA LEU A 359 44.67 22.82 -28.08
C LEU A 359 43.27 22.52 -28.62
N GLY A 360 43.15 21.57 -29.55
CA GLY A 360 41.85 21.13 -30.09
C GLY A 360 40.95 20.54 -29.01
N ILE A 361 41.48 19.61 -28.19
CA ILE A 361 40.77 19.03 -27.05
C ILE A 361 40.25 20.12 -26.10
N ALA A 362 41.12 21.05 -25.71
CA ALA A 362 40.76 22.12 -24.79
C ALA A 362 39.76 23.11 -25.39
N SER A 363 39.91 23.46 -26.67
CA SER A 363 39.05 24.43 -27.35
C SER A 363 37.66 23.86 -27.59
N ILE A 364 37.56 22.64 -28.13
CA ILE A 364 36.30 21.93 -28.32
C ILE A 364 35.65 21.68 -26.96
N GLY A 365 36.40 21.19 -25.97
CA GLY A 365 35.87 20.93 -24.64
C GLY A 365 35.32 22.19 -23.95
N THR A 366 36.06 23.29 -23.97
CA THR A 366 35.62 24.57 -23.38
C THR A 366 34.35 25.09 -24.06
N PHE A 367 34.31 25.06 -25.38
CA PHE A 367 33.13 25.49 -26.13
C PHE A 367 31.93 24.60 -25.85
N VAL A 368 32.06 23.29 -26.03
CA VAL A 368 30.96 22.32 -25.93
C VAL A 368 30.43 22.24 -24.50
N PHE A 369 31.32 22.03 -23.51
CA PHE A 369 30.93 21.97 -22.10
C PHE A 369 30.39 23.33 -21.63
N GLY A 370 31.09 24.43 -21.93
CA GLY A 370 30.68 25.77 -21.48
C GLY A 370 29.32 26.19 -22.01
N THR A 371 29.07 26.00 -23.31
CA THR A 371 27.77 26.33 -23.92
C THR A 371 26.66 25.42 -23.39
N SER A 372 26.90 24.11 -23.32
CA SER A 372 25.90 23.15 -22.82
C SER A 372 25.57 23.38 -21.35
N TYR A 373 26.58 23.56 -20.49
CA TYR A 373 26.38 23.77 -19.07
C TYR A 373 25.61 25.08 -18.81
N LEU A 374 26.00 26.17 -19.47
CA LEU A 374 25.30 27.45 -19.34
C LEU A 374 23.86 27.34 -19.83
N PHE A 375 23.63 26.69 -20.98
CA PHE A 375 22.30 26.54 -21.56
C PHE A 375 21.39 25.68 -20.67
N PHE A 376 21.83 24.47 -20.30
CA PHE A 376 21.03 23.59 -19.44
C PHE A 376 20.84 24.16 -18.04
N SER A 377 21.85 24.77 -17.44
CA SER A 377 21.72 25.44 -16.12
C SER A 377 20.72 26.58 -16.18
N THR A 378 20.70 27.35 -17.26
CA THR A 378 19.73 28.44 -17.45
C THR A 378 18.32 27.90 -17.65
N ILE A 379 18.12 26.92 -18.54
CA ILE A 379 16.80 26.33 -18.76
C ILE A 379 16.29 25.67 -17.49
N ASN A 380 17.13 24.93 -16.76
CA ASN A 380 16.72 24.22 -15.55
C ASN A 380 16.20 25.15 -14.42
N ARG A 381 16.51 26.46 -14.47
CA ARG A 381 15.94 27.46 -13.55
C ARG A 381 14.47 27.78 -13.85
N PHE A 382 14.07 27.73 -15.12
CA PHE A 382 12.71 28.09 -15.56
C PHE A 382 11.85 26.86 -15.85
N PHE A 383 12.46 25.81 -16.38
CA PHE A 383 11.83 24.55 -16.74
C PHE A 383 12.70 23.41 -16.18
N LYS A 384 12.21 22.75 -15.13
CA LYS A 384 12.91 21.60 -14.55
C LYS A 384 13.09 20.50 -15.59
N LEU A 385 14.35 20.22 -15.93
CA LEU A 385 14.70 19.23 -16.95
C LEU A 385 14.44 17.79 -16.48
N ARG A 386 14.61 17.56 -15.17
CA ARG A 386 14.34 16.28 -14.49
C ARG A 386 12.83 16.06 -14.29
N VAL A 387 12.42 14.80 -14.36
CA VAL A 387 11.09 14.33 -13.93
C VAL A 387 10.92 14.44 -12.41
N ASP A 388 9.68 14.37 -11.94
CA ASP A 388 9.43 14.38 -10.50
C ASP A 388 9.88 13.07 -9.83
N PRO A 389 10.26 13.07 -8.53
CA PRO A 389 10.78 11.86 -7.87
C PRO A 389 9.84 10.66 -7.92
N GLU A 390 8.53 10.91 -7.87
CA GLU A 390 7.50 9.87 -7.97
C GLU A 390 7.45 9.25 -9.38
N GLU A 391 7.57 10.07 -10.42
CA GLU A 391 7.63 9.62 -11.81
C GLU A 391 8.89 8.79 -12.08
N GLU A 392 10.04 9.20 -11.51
CA GLU A 392 11.29 8.42 -11.56
C GLU A 392 11.14 7.07 -10.82
N TYR A 393 10.41 7.04 -9.71
CA TYR A 393 10.14 5.82 -8.96
C TYR A 393 9.22 4.87 -9.73
N GLN A 394 8.11 5.37 -10.30
CA GLN A 394 7.19 4.58 -11.13
C GLN A 394 7.87 4.07 -12.41
N GLY A 395 8.71 4.88 -13.04
CA GLY A 395 9.37 4.58 -14.30
C GLY A 395 8.74 5.31 -15.48
N LEU A 396 9.60 5.78 -16.37
CA LEU A 396 9.26 6.69 -17.47
C LEU A 396 8.48 6.03 -18.60
N ASN A 397 8.47 4.69 -18.65
CA ASN A 397 7.56 3.98 -19.54
C ASN A 397 6.10 4.33 -19.22
N ILE A 398 5.76 4.45 -17.92
CA ILE A 398 4.40 4.76 -17.47
C ILE A 398 4.18 6.27 -17.48
N SER A 399 5.02 7.02 -16.74
CA SER A 399 4.75 8.43 -16.44
C SER A 399 4.77 9.32 -17.68
N GLU A 400 5.64 9.03 -18.65
CA GLU A 400 5.74 9.83 -19.88
C GLU A 400 5.02 9.20 -21.07
N HIS A 401 5.14 7.88 -21.24
CA HIS A 401 4.66 7.20 -22.45
C HIS A 401 3.35 6.45 -22.25
N ARG A 402 2.80 6.42 -21.03
CA ARG A 402 1.60 5.67 -20.67
C ARG A 402 1.65 4.22 -21.15
N ALA A 403 2.85 3.66 -21.22
CA ALA A 403 3.07 2.32 -21.72
C ALA A 403 2.60 1.33 -20.65
N THR A 404 1.69 0.47 -21.06
CA THR A 404 1.25 -0.69 -20.30
C THR A 404 2.05 -1.88 -20.80
N THR A 405 2.88 -2.45 -19.94
CA THR A 405 3.43 -3.80 -20.12
C THR A 405 2.73 -4.73 -19.14
N GLU A 406 2.75 -6.03 -19.39
CA GLU A 406 2.13 -7.03 -18.51
C GLU A 406 2.59 -6.87 -17.05
N LEU A 407 3.87 -6.54 -16.84
CA LEU A 407 4.45 -6.30 -15.51
C LEU A 407 3.85 -5.04 -14.86
N ILE A 408 3.65 -4.01 -15.66
CA ILE A 408 3.09 -2.73 -15.23
C ILE A 408 1.61 -2.91 -14.88
N ASP A 409 0.84 -3.62 -15.71
CA ASP A 409 -0.58 -3.87 -15.48
C ASP A 409 -0.80 -4.71 -14.21
N LEU A 410 0.06 -5.71 -13.99
CA LEU A 410 0.09 -6.48 -12.75
C LEU A 410 0.31 -5.56 -11.53
N PHE A 411 1.35 -4.71 -11.56
CA PHE A 411 1.62 -3.81 -10.43
C PHE A 411 0.55 -2.75 -10.19
N LEU A 412 -0.02 -2.17 -11.26
CA LEU A 412 -1.09 -1.17 -11.16
C LEU A 412 -2.32 -1.75 -10.46
N VAL A 413 -2.74 -2.96 -10.84
CA VAL A 413 -3.88 -3.61 -10.21
C VAL A 413 -3.56 -3.99 -8.76
N MET A 414 -2.37 -4.54 -8.48
CA MET A 414 -1.98 -4.88 -7.10
C MET A 414 -1.95 -3.65 -6.18
N GLU A 415 -1.44 -2.51 -6.64
CA GLU A 415 -1.41 -1.27 -5.86
C GLU A 415 -2.82 -0.70 -5.66
N HIS A 416 -3.71 -0.82 -6.67
CA HIS A 416 -5.12 -0.46 -6.51
C HIS A 416 -5.81 -1.31 -5.44
N GLN A 417 -5.64 -2.63 -5.50
CA GLN A 417 -6.20 -3.58 -4.53
C GLN A 417 -5.68 -3.32 -3.12
N LYS A 418 -4.38 -3.01 -2.96
CA LYS A 418 -3.78 -2.62 -1.67
C LYS A 418 -4.37 -1.32 -1.13
N LYS A 419 -4.57 -0.30 -1.96
CA LYS A 419 -5.08 1.01 -1.53
C LYS A 419 -6.58 0.99 -1.22
N THR A 420 -7.37 0.27 -2.01
CA THR A 420 -8.84 0.26 -1.89
C THR A 420 -9.36 -0.88 -1.02
N GLY A 421 -8.59 -1.96 -0.87
CA GLY A 421 -9.07 -3.21 -0.30
C GLY A 421 -10.05 -3.98 -1.20
N ASP A 422 -10.33 -3.50 -2.42
CA ASP A 422 -11.22 -4.17 -3.35
C ASP A 422 -10.49 -5.35 -4.00
N LEU A 423 -10.77 -6.55 -3.48
CA LEU A 423 -10.23 -7.79 -4.02
C LEU A 423 -11.18 -8.45 -5.02
N SER A 424 -12.23 -7.80 -5.54
CA SER A 424 -13.30 -8.47 -6.30
C SER A 424 -12.89 -9.02 -7.67
N TYR A 425 -11.87 -8.43 -8.30
CA TYR A 425 -11.44 -8.78 -9.65
C TYR A 425 -10.00 -9.31 -9.69
N ASN A 426 -9.71 -10.10 -10.73
CA ASN A 426 -8.41 -10.71 -10.94
C ASN A 426 -7.45 -9.74 -11.62
N VAL A 427 -6.14 -9.89 -11.35
CA VAL A 427 -5.10 -9.27 -12.18
C VAL A 427 -5.13 -9.89 -13.57
N PRO A 428 -4.89 -9.11 -14.65
CA PRO A 428 -4.79 -9.65 -16.00
C PRO A 428 -3.62 -10.64 -16.10
N VAL A 429 -3.84 -11.74 -16.83
CA VAL A 429 -2.85 -12.81 -17.04
C VAL A 429 -2.52 -12.87 -18.52
N GLU A 430 -1.28 -12.55 -18.87
CA GLU A 430 -0.79 -12.75 -20.23
C GLU A 430 -0.25 -14.19 -20.39
N PRO A 431 -0.77 -15.00 -21.31
CA PRO A 431 -0.30 -16.36 -21.50
C PRO A 431 1.18 -16.42 -21.92
N PHE A 432 1.91 -17.42 -21.43
CA PHE A 432 3.28 -17.75 -21.83
C PHE A 432 4.38 -16.77 -21.40
N THR A 433 4.10 -15.83 -20.50
CA THR A 433 5.12 -14.93 -19.95
C THR A 433 5.40 -15.21 -18.47
N GLU A 434 6.60 -14.88 -18.00
CA GLU A 434 6.97 -15.03 -16.58
C GLU A 434 6.05 -14.19 -15.68
N VAL A 435 5.66 -13.01 -16.14
CA VAL A 435 4.73 -12.12 -15.43
C VAL A 435 3.33 -12.71 -15.39
N GLY A 436 2.85 -13.28 -16.50
CA GLY A 436 1.59 -13.99 -16.54
C GLY A 436 1.54 -15.15 -15.56
N GLN A 437 2.63 -15.90 -15.41
CA GLN A 437 2.73 -16.95 -14.40
C GLN A 437 2.62 -16.38 -12.97
N ILE A 438 3.25 -15.24 -12.69
CA ILE A 438 3.12 -14.55 -11.39
C ILE A 438 1.67 -14.09 -11.18
N ALA A 439 1.05 -13.49 -12.19
CA ALA A 439 -0.32 -13.00 -12.15
C ALA A 439 -1.32 -14.14 -11.88
N ASP A 440 -1.14 -15.29 -12.53
CA ASP A 440 -1.97 -16.50 -12.31
C ASP A 440 -1.83 -17.02 -10.87
N ARG A 441 -0.60 -17.12 -10.35
CA ARG A 441 -0.37 -17.51 -8.95
C ARG A 441 -0.98 -16.53 -7.96
N TYR A 442 -0.86 -15.24 -8.22
CA TYR A 442 -1.48 -14.21 -7.39
C TYR A 442 -3.01 -14.29 -7.41
N ASN A 443 -3.61 -14.54 -8.58
CA ASN A 443 -5.05 -14.79 -8.70
C ASN A 443 -5.52 -16.02 -7.92
N GLN A 444 -4.73 -17.09 -7.87
CA GLN A 444 -5.03 -18.28 -7.03
C GLN A 444 -5.03 -17.93 -5.54
N VAL A 445 -4.08 -17.10 -5.09
CA VAL A 445 -4.05 -16.59 -3.71
C VAL A 445 -5.26 -15.71 -3.43
N LEU A 446 -5.60 -14.77 -4.32
CA LEU A 446 -6.80 -13.94 -4.20
C LEU A 446 -8.08 -14.79 -4.12
N GLY A 447 -8.17 -15.86 -4.91
CA GLY A 447 -9.28 -16.81 -4.85
C GLY A 447 -9.44 -17.43 -3.46
N THR A 448 -8.34 -17.89 -2.87
CA THR A 448 -8.34 -18.44 -1.50
C THR A 448 -8.77 -17.38 -0.49
N VAL A 449 -8.25 -16.16 -0.58
CA VAL A 449 -8.59 -15.05 0.32
C VAL A 449 -10.08 -14.71 0.25
N ARG A 450 -10.67 -14.65 -0.95
CA ARG A 450 -12.12 -14.40 -1.14
C ARG A 450 -12.96 -15.50 -0.48
N ILE A 451 -12.59 -16.77 -0.69
CA ILE A 451 -13.28 -17.91 -0.06
C ILE A 451 -13.24 -17.78 1.46
N THR A 452 -12.07 -17.49 2.04
CA THR A 452 -11.93 -17.31 3.49
C THR A 452 -12.73 -16.12 4.03
N LEU A 453 -12.84 -15.02 3.27
CA LEU A 453 -13.67 -13.88 3.65
C LEU A 453 -15.17 -14.25 3.66
N ASP A 454 -15.64 -14.96 2.64
CA ASP A 454 -17.03 -15.44 2.56
C ASP A 454 -17.36 -16.44 3.69
N GLU A 455 -16.44 -17.36 4.00
CA GLU A 455 -16.59 -18.30 5.11
C GLU A 455 -16.66 -17.56 6.46
N ASN A 456 -15.80 -16.57 6.68
CA ASN A 456 -15.84 -15.73 7.88
C ASN A 456 -17.15 -14.96 8.01
N GLU A 457 -17.70 -14.43 6.92
CA GLU A 457 -18.98 -13.72 6.95
C GLU A 457 -20.14 -14.68 7.28
N LYS A 458 -20.14 -15.88 6.71
CA LYS A 458 -21.11 -16.94 7.05
C LYS A 458 -21.00 -17.34 8.52
N ALA A 459 -19.79 -17.60 9.01
CA ALA A 459 -19.54 -17.96 10.40
C ALA A 459 -20.02 -16.85 11.37
N ARG A 460 -19.78 -15.58 11.04
CA ARG A 460 -20.31 -14.43 11.83
C ARG A 460 -21.83 -14.42 11.88
N LYS A 461 -22.50 -14.66 10.75
CA LYS A 461 -23.98 -14.72 10.69
C LYS A 461 -24.53 -15.90 11.50
N GLU A 462 -23.90 -17.06 11.45
CA GLU A 462 -24.28 -18.22 12.24
C GLU A 462 -24.08 -18.00 13.74
N LEU A 463 -22.94 -17.44 14.12
CA LEU A 463 -22.64 -17.09 15.51
C LEU A 463 -23.65 -16.09 16.08
N ALA A 464 -24.02 -15.06 15.31
CA ALA A 464 -25.03 -14.09 15.71
C ALA A 464 -26.42 -14.75 15.96
N LYS A 465 -26.81 -15.70 15.10
CA LYS A 465 -28.05 -16.47 15.28
C LYS A 465 -27.99 -17.36 16.52
N ALA A 466 -26.87 -18.05 16.75
CA ALA A 466 -26.68 -18.91 17.91
C ALA A 466 -26.77 -18.10 19.22
N TYR A 467 -26.11 -16.94 19.26
CA TYR A 467 -26.13 -16.04 20.42
C TYR A 467 -27.55 -15.57 20.77
N SER A 468 -28.33 -15.14 19.76
CA SER A 468 -29.73 -14.73 19.96
C SER A 468 -30.61 -15.85 20.54
N LYS A 469 -30.37 -17.10 20.14
CA LYS A 469 -31.12 -18.26 20.66
C LYS A 469 -30.79 -18.54 22.12
N VAL A 470 -29.51 -18.50 22.49
CA VAL A 470 -29.06 -18.71 23.88
C VAL A 470 -29.68 -17.66 24.80
N GLN A 471 -29.69 -16.39 24.38
CA GLN A 471 -30.25 -15.30 25.17
C GLN A 471 -31.75 -15.50 25.48
N LYS A 472 -32.54 -15.90 24.48
CA LYS A 472 -33.98 -16.18 24.67
C LYS A 472 -34.25 -17.34 25.64
N GLU A 473 -33.46 -18.41 25.60
CA GLU A 473 -33.62 -19.54 26.53
C GLU A 473 -33.26 -19.13 27.96
N GLN A 474 -32.24 -18.29 28.14
CA GLN A 474 -31.83 -17.80 29.46
C GLN A 474 -32.92 -16.92 30.10
N GLU A 475 -33.51 -15.99 29.34
CA GLU A 475 -34.63 -15.16 29.80
C GLU A 475 -35.86 -16.01 30.21
N ARG A 476 -36.16 -17.06 29.45
CA ARG A 476 -37.27 -17.98 29.74
C ARG A 476 -37.04 -18.77 31.02
N ALA A 477 -35.82 -19.27 31.24
CA ALA A 477 -35.45 -20.00 32.44
C ALA A 477 -35.54 -19.12 33.70
N GLU A 478 -35.10 -17.86 33.59
CA GLU A 478 -35.16 -16.90 34.70
C GLU A 478 -36.59 -16.56 35.11
N LYS A 479 -37.48 -16.32 34.14
CA LYS A 479 -38.90 -16.03 34.41
C LYS A 479 -39.61 -17.18 35.13
N LEU A 480 -39.30 -18.43 34.78
CA LEU A 480 -39.90 -19.60 35.41
C LEU A 480 -39.44 -19.79 36.87
N LEU A 481 -38.17 -19.49 37.16
CA LEU A 481 -37.62 -19.60 38.51
C LEU A 481 -38.27 -18.60 39.47
N LEU A 482 -38.50 -17.37 39.00
CA LEU A 482 -39.11 -16.29 39.81
C LEU A 482 -40.60 -16.50 40.11
N ASN A 483 -41.30 -17.40 39.39
CA ASN A 483 -42.68 -17.77 39.70
C ASN A 483 -42.80 -18.71 40.91
N VAL A 484 -41.70 -19.33 41.34
CA VAL A 484 -41.69 -20.37 42.39
C VAL A 484 -40.99 -19.88 43.66
N LEU A 485 -40.00 -19.01 43.52
CA LEU A 485 -39.21 -18.49 44.63
C LEU A 485 -39.18 -16.96 44.58
N PRO A 486 -39.21 -16.30 45.76
CA PRO A 486 -38.98 -14.87 45.83
C PRO A 486 -37.63 -14.50 45.19
N LYS A 487 -37.56 -13.36 44.50
CA LYS A 487 -36.38 -12.92 43.74
C LYS A 487 -35.08 -12.96 44.56
N SER A 488 -35.11 -12.48 45.80
CA SER A 488 -33.97 -12.47 46.72
C SER A 488 -33.49 -13.88 47.11
N ILE A 489 -34.38 -14.87 47.11
CA ILE A 489 -34.08 -16.27 47.39
C ILE A 489 -33.59 -16.97 46.12
N ALA A 490 -34.22 -16.72 44.96
CA ALA A 490 -33.80 -17.23 43.66
C ALA A 490 -32.36 -16.80 43.31
N ASP A 491 -32.01 -15.53 43.56
CA ASP A 491 -30.66 -15.01 43.29
C ASP A 491 -29.60 -15.57 44.25
N LYS A 492 -29.96 -15.87 45.50
CA LYS A 492 -29.08 -16.59 46.44
C LYS A 492 -28.85 -18.03 45.98
N LEU A 493 -29.91 -18.72 45.54
CA LEU A 493 -29.87 -20.11 45.09
C LEU A 493 -29.11 -20.27 43.76
N LYS A 494 -29.10 -19.25 42.89
CA LYS A 494 -28.24 -19.19 41.68
C LYS A 494 -26.74 -19.10 42.01
N LYS A 495 -26.37 -18.51 43.15
CA LYS A 495 -24.97 -18.30 43.56
C LYS A 495 -24.42 -19.45 44.41
N ASP A 496 -25.26 -20.04 45.26
CA ASP A 496 -24.88 -21.12 46.16
C ASP A 496 -26.05 -22.10 46.33
N SER A 497 -25.79 -23.39 46.12
CA SER A 497 -26.81 -24.45 46.03
C SER A 497 -27.21 -25.04 47.39
N SER A 498 -26.82 -24.41 48.50
CA SER A 498 -27.03 -24.91 49.87
C SER A 498 -28.44 -24.61 50.41
N VAL A 499 -28.85 -25.37 51.45
CA VAL A 499 -30.16 -25.20 52.10
C VAL A 499 -30.24 -23.83 52.76
N ILE A 500 -31.10 -22.95 52.24
CA ILE A 500 -31.34 -21.61 52.81
C ILE A 500 -32.31 -21.75 53.98
N ALA A 501 -31.84 -21.56 55.21
CA ALA A 501 -32.67 -21.43 56.41
C ALA A 501 -32.24 -20.20 57.21
N GLN A 502 -33.16 -19.28 57.48
CA GLN A 502 -32.91 -18.02 58.16
C GLN A 502 -33.92 -17.82 59.29
N SER A 503 -33.43 -17.43 60.47
CA SER A 503 -34.27 -17.10 61.62
C SER A 503 -34.65 -15.62 61.60
N PHE A 504 -35.90 -15.32 61.92
CA PHE A 504 -36.45 -13.98 62.02
C PHE A 504 -37.06 -13.79 63.40
N SER A 505 -36.62 -12.74 64.09
CA SER A 505 -37.06 -12.43 65.45
C SER A 505 -38.55 -12.07 65.53
N GLU A 506 -39.09 -11.50 64.45
CA GLU A 506 -40.47 -11.05 64.38
C GLU A 506 -40.99 -11.17 62.95
N ALA A 507 -42.15 -11.82 62.80
CA ALA A 507 -42.94 -11.87 61.58
C ALA A 507 -44.42 -11.96 61.94
N SER A 508 -45.29 -11.37 61.13
CA SER A 508 -46.74 -11.51 61.29
C SER A 508 -47.24 -12.57 60.34
N ILE A 509 -48.02 -13.52 60.83
CA ILE A 509 -48.55 -14.64 60.06
C ILE A 509 -50.06 -14.54 60.05
N LEU A 510 -50.64 -14.64 58.86
CA LEU A 510 -52.09 -14.65 58.64
C LEU A 510 -52.49 -15.99 58.03
N PHE A 511 -53.43 -16.65 58.70
CA PHE A 511 -54.18 -17.78 58.17
C PHE A 511 -55.61 -17.34 57.92
N ALA A 512 -56.13 -17.62 56.72
CA ALA A 512 -57.50 -17.31 56.37
C ALA A 512 -58.17 -18.53 55.74
N ASP A 513 -59.22 -19.03 56.37
CA ASP A 513 -59.96 -20.25 55.98
C ASP A 513 -61.38 -19.92 55.53
N ILE A 514 -61.89 -20.62 54.52
CA ILE A 514 -63.23 -20.38 53.98
C ILE A 514 -64.27 -21.13 54.81
N VAL A 515 -65.20 -20.40 55.43
CA VAL A 515 -66.22 -21.00 56.27
C VAL A 515 -67.19 -21.84 55.44
N GLY A 516 -67.40 -23.09 55.86
CA GLY A 516 -68.31 -24.02 55.20
C GLY A 516 -67.78 -24.61 53.89
N PHE A 517 -66.47 -24.51 53.61
CA PHE A 517 -65.88 -25.03 52.38
C PHE A 517 -66.15 -26.52 52.13
N THR A 518 -66.14 -27.36 53.17
CA THR A 518 -66.46 -28.79 53.06
C THR A 518 -67.84 -29.03 52.44
N GLU A 519 -68.83 -28.18 52.76
CA GLU A 519 -70.15 -28.26 52.15
C GLU A 519 -70.14 -27.80 50.69
N ILE A 520 -69.37 -26.77 50.37
CA ILE A 520 -69.20 -26.24 49.01
C ILE A 520 -68.53 -27.31 48.12
N ALA A 521 -67.49 -27.96 48.63
CA ALA A 521 -66.77 -29.03 47.95
C ALA A 521 -67.65 -30.26 47.70
N GLY A 522 -68.61 -30.54 48.61
CA GLY A 522 -69.61 -31.60 48.42
C GLY A 522 -70.76 -31.25 47.47
N LYS A 523 -71.10 -29.95 47.33
CA LYS A 523 -72.25 -29.47 46.51
C LYS A 523 -71.90 -29.18 45.04
N PHE A 524 -70.65 -28.84 44.72
CA PHE A 524 -70.24 -28.47 43.37
C PHE A 524 -69.26 -29.47 42.75
N HIS A 525 -69.23 -29.55 41.41
CA HIS A 525 -68.21 -30.33 40.71
C HIS A 525 -66.80 -29.81 41.04
N PRO A 526 -65.80 -30.71 41.18
CA PRO A 526 -64.42 -30.33 41.56
C PRO A 526 -63.81 -29.22 40.70
N GLU A 527 -64.04 -29.22 39.38
CA GLU A 527 -63.55 -28.16 38.49
C GLU A 527 -64.09 -26.77 38.87
N LYS A 528 -65.35 -26.68 39.29
CA LYS A 528 -66.00 -25.43 39.69
C LYS A 528 -65.46 -24.96 41.04
N VAL A 529 -65.23 -25.88 41.98
CA VAL A 529 -64.60 -25.59 43.27
C VAL A 529 -63.19 -25.02 43.05
N VAL A 530 -62.39 -25.64 42.18
CA VAL A 530 -61.05 -25.16 41.83
C VAL A 530 -61.10 -23.78 41.18
N ARG A 531 -62.07 -23.51 40.28
CA ARG A 531 -62.23 -22.17 39.68
C ARG A 531 -62.60 -21.10 40.71
N ILE A 532 -63.45 -21.42 41.68
CA ILE A 532 -63.82 -20.51 42.77
C ILE A 532 -62.60 -20.21 43.64
N LEU A 533 -61.88 -21.25 44.08
CA LEU A 533 -60.65 -21.12 44.85
C LEU A 533 -59.60 -20.29 44.10
N ASN A 534 -59.36 -20.60 42.82
CA ASN A 534 -58.41 -19.85 42.01
C ASN A 534 -58.80 -18.38 41.90
N LYS A 535 -60.09 -18.05 41.71
CA LYS A 535 -60.53 -16.66 41.63
C LYS A 535 -60.35 -15.90 42.95
N VAL A 536 -60.66 -16.55 44.08
CA VAL A 536 -60.50 -15.95 45.42
C VAL A 536 -59.02 -15.80 45.76
N PHE A 537 -58.22 -16.85 45.59
CA PHE A 537 -56.80 -16.82 45.90
C PHE A 537 -56.00 -15.93 44.94
N SER A 538 -56.35 -15.81 43.66
CA SER A 538 -55.72 -14.82 42.77
C SER A 538 -56.01 -13.38 43.23
N ALA A 539 -57.19 -13.10 43.78
CA ALA A 539 -57.46 -11.79 44.37
C ALA A 539 -56.63 -11.55 45.63
N PHE A 540 -56.41 -12.58 46.46
CA PHE A 540 -55.52 -12.51 47.62
C PHE A 540 -54.04 -12.37 47.23
N ASP A 541 -53.62 -13.02 46.14
CA ASP A 541 -52.25 -12.89 45.60
C ASP A 541 -51.97 -11.44 45.21
N LEU A 542 -52.93 -10.77 44.54
CA LEU A 542 -52.84 -9.35 44.22
C LEU A 542 -52.82 -8.45 45.47
N MET A 543 -53.53 -8.82 46.53
CA MET A 543 -53.48 -8.10 47.81
C MET A 543 -52.15 -8.31 48.51
N ALA A 544 -51.61 -9.53 48.50
CA ALA A 544 -50.29 -9.83 49.05
C ALA A 544 -49.22 -8.99 48.33
N GLU A 545 -49.25 -8.92 47.00
CA GLU A 545 -48.36 -8.05 46.21
C GLU A 545 -48.56 -6.56 46.55
N LYS A 546 -49.82 -6.08 46.56
CA LYS A 546 -50.18 -4.69 46.91
C LYS A 546 -49.66 -4.26 48.28
N TYR A 547 -49.71 -5.14 49.28
CA TYR A 547 -49.26 -4.86 50.64
C TYR A 547 -47.79 -5.28 50.87
N GLY A 548 -47.07 -5.79 49.88
CA GLY A 548 -45.69 -6.26 50.01
C GLY A 548 -45.52 -7.42 51.00
N LEU A 549 -46.47 -8.35 50.98
CA LEU A 549 -46.54 -9.54 51.81
C LEU A 549 -46.20 -10.79 50.98
N GLU A 550 -45.59 -11.79 51.62
CA GLU A 550 -45.17 -13.01 50.92
C GLU A 550 -46.21 -14.11 51.10
N LYS A 551 -46.73 -14.63 49.98
CA LYS A 551 -47.58 -15.81 50.00
C LYS A 551 -46.72 -17.03 50.29
N ILE A 552 -47.03 -17.74 51.36
CA ILE A 552 -46.30 -18.98 51.70
C ILE A 552 -46.89 -20.18 50.96
N LYS A 553 -48.18 -20.43 51.18
CA LYS A 553 -48.88 -21.57 50.56
C LYS A 553 -50.39 -21.45 50.72
N THR A 554 -51.09 -22.32 50.00
CA THR A 554 -52.50 -22.63 50.25
C THR A 554 -52.59 -24.03 50.86
N ILE A 555 -53.39 -24.21 51.90
CA ILE A 555 -53.60 -25.50 52.57
C ILE A 555 -55.08 -25.84 52.46
N GLY A 556 -55.45 -26.62 51.43
CA GLY A 556 -56.86 -26.81 51.09
C GLY A 556 -57.49 -25.48 50.69
N ASP A 557 -58.47 -25.05 51.46
CA ASP A 557 -59.18 -23.77 51.35
C ASP A 557 -58.63 -22.65 52.23
N ALA A 558 -57.59 -22.94 53.02
CA ALA A 558 -56.87 -21.93 53.77
C ALA A 558 -55.78 -21.23 52.94
N TYR A 559 -55.67 -19.92 53.09
CA TYR A 559 -54.65 -19.07 52.51
C TYR A 559 -53.68 -18.61 53.60
N MET A 560 -52.38 -18.81 53.36
CA MET A 560 -51.32 -18.49 54.31
C MET A 560 -50.38 -17.43 53.71
N VAL A 561 -50.26 -16.31 54.40
CA VAL A 561 -49.41 -15.18 54.02
C VAL A 561 -48.64 -14.68 55.23
N VAL A 562 -47.45 -14.15 54.98
CA VAL A 562 -46.56 -13.65 56.02
C VAL A 562 -46.05 -12.24 55.68
N GLY A 563 -45.93 -11.41 56.70
CA GLY A 563 -45.29 -10.11 56.63
C GLY A 563 -43.97 -10.14 57.39
N GLY A 564 -42.97 -9.40 56.91
CA GLY A 564 -41.63 -9.38 57.50
C GLY A 564 -40.66 -10.37 56.85
N LEU A 565 -41.07 -11.04 55.79
CA LEU A 565 -40.31 -12.04 55.04
C LEU A 565 -40.50 -11.86 53.52
N PRO A 566 -39.54 -12.30 52.69
CA PRO A 566 -38.19 -12.79 53.05
C PRO A 566 -37.25 -11.67 53.53
N GLN A 567 -37.67 -10.40 53.42
CA GLN A 567 -36.96 -9.24 53.94
C GLN A 567 -37.69 -8.67 55.17
N PRO A 568 -36.99 -8.41 56.29
CA PRO A 568 -37.59 -7.77 57.45
C PRO A 568 -38.13 -6.38 57.10
N ARG A 569 -39.34 -6.06 57.57
CA ARG A 569 -39.98 -4.73 57.42
C ARG A 569 -40.65 -4.35 58.73
N LYS A 570 -40.68 -3.06 59.09
CA LYS A 570 -41.18 -2.63 60.41
C LYS A 570 -42.71 -2.62 60.52
N ASP A 571 -43.38 -2.43 59.41
CA ASP A 571 -44.83 -2.29 59.30
C ASP A 571 -45.53 -3.62 58.94
N HIS A 572 -44.84 -4.76 59.07
CA HIS A 572 -45.37 -6.06 58.65
C HIS A 572 -46.72 -6.40 59.30
N THR A 573 -46.90 -6.06 60.58
CA THR A 573 -48.11 -6.36 61.34
C THR A 573 -49.28 -5.54 60.84
N LEU A 574 -49.03 -4.25 60.55
CA LEU A 574 -50.03 -3.33 60.04
C LEU A 574 -50.45 -3.70 58.61
N ALA A 575 -49.48 -4.00 57.74
CA ALA A 575 -49.73 -4.45 56.37
C ALA A 575 -50.59 -5.74 56.33
N ILE A 576 -50.30 -6.71 57.21
CA ILE A 576 -51.11 -7.94 57.32
C ILE A 576 -52.52 -7.68 57.84
N ALA A 577 -52.69 -6.77 58.81
CA ALA A 577 -54.00 -6.40 59.32
C ALA A 577 -54.85 -5.67 58.26
N HIS A 578 -54.22 -4.81 57.44
CA HIS A 578 -54.90 -4.19 56.30
C HIS A 578 -55.30 -5.23 55.24
N MET A 579 -54.41 -6.15 54.87
CA MET A 579 -54.75 -7.24 53.97
C MET A 579 -55.93 -8.06 54.53
N ALA A 580 -55.87 -8.50 55.79
CA ALA A 580 -56.95 -9.26 56.43
C ALA A 580 -58.31 -8.57 56.31
N TRP A 581 -58.34 -7.27 56.59
CA TRP A 581 -59.57 -6.49 56.50
C TRP A 581 -60.06 -6.30 55.06
N GLU A 582 -59.16 -6.12 54.09
CA GLU A 582 -59.52 -6.04 52.66
C GLU A 582 -60.02 -7.39 52.13
N MET A 583 -59.48 -8.52 52.61
CA MET A 583 -59.99 -9.86 52.31
C MET A 583 -61.45 -10.00 52.75
N MET A 584 -61.77 -9.56 53.98
CA MET A 584 -63.13 -9.59 54.52
C MET A 584 -64.08 -8.68 53.74
N ASP A 585 -63.65 -7.47 53.36
CA ASP A 585 -64.46 -6.55 52.57
C ASP A 585 -64.71 -7.05 51.13
N MET A 586 -63.69 -7.64 50.50
CA MET A 586 -63.81 -8.24 49.18
C MET A 586 -64.83 -9.37 49.19
N LEU A 587 -64.77 -10.27 50.19
CA LEU A 587 -65.72 -11.37 50.29
C LEU A 587 -67.15 -10.93 50.56
N LYS A 588 -67.37 -9.84 51.32
CA LYS A 588 -68.71 -9.24 51.45
C LYS A 588 -69.30 -8.80 50.11
N ARG A 589 -68.45 -8.36 49.17
CA ARG A 589 -68.84 -7.94 47.81
C ARG A 589 -68.88 -9.10 46.81
N PHE A 590 -68.24 -10.22 47.14
CA PHE A 590 -68.12 -11.38 46.28
C PHE A 590 -69.41 -12.23 46.33
N ARG A 591 -70.28 -12.09 45.32
CA ARG A 591 -71.47 -12.94 45.14
C ARG A 591 -71.28 -13.93 44.00
N ILE A 592 -71.52 -15.21 44.27
CA ILE A 592 -71.61 -16.24 43.24
C ILE A 592 -73.03 -16.19 42.65
N LYS A 593 -73.13 -15.85 41.35
CA LYS A 593 -74.42 -15.60 40.65
C LYS A 593 -75.37 -16.80 40.62
N GLU A 594 -74.86 -18.03 40.72
CA GLU A 594 -75.66 -19.25 40.85
C GLU A 594 -75.68 -19.71 42.32
N GLY A 595 -76.88 -19.76 42.93
CA GLY A 595 -77.09 -20.31 44.27
C GLY A 595 -77.06 -19.29 45.42
N ASN A 596 -76.83 -18.00 45.14
CA ASN A 596 -76.81 -16.91 46.13
C ASN A 596 -75.96 -17.21 47.39
N LEU A 597 -74.88 -17.99 47.21
CA LEU A 597 -73.98 -18.39 48.27
C LEU A 597 -73.13 -17.21 48.70
N LYS A 598 -73.22 -16.87 49.99
CA LYS A 598 -72.38 -15.89 50.66
C LYS A 598 -71.16 -16.62 51.20
N LEU A 599 -69.98 -16.30 50.68
CA LEU A 599 -68.72 -16.78 51.23
C LEU A 599 -68.37 -15.93 52.46
N ASP A 600 -67.89 -16.60 53.49
CA ASP A 600 -67.37 -15.96 54.69
C ASP A 600 -66.02 -16.58 55.05
N MET A 601 -65.23 -15.87 55.85
CA MET A 601 -63.91 -16.33 56.27
C MET A 601 -63.71 -16.27 57.77
N ARG A 602 -62.85 -17.15 58.25
CA ARG A 602 -62.18 -17.03 59.55
C ARG A 602 -60.76 -16.60 59.27
N ILE A 603 -60.33 -15.51 59.90
CA ILE A 603 -58.94 -15.03 59.78
C ILE A 603 -58.29 -15.02 61.15
N GLY A 604 -57.12 -15.65 61.25
CA GLY A 604 -56.27 -15.66 62.43
C GLY A 604 -54.94 -14.98 62.16
N ILE A 605 -54.54 -14.05 63.02
CA ILE A 605 -53.25 -13.36 62.92
C ILE A 605 -52.46 -13.53 64.22
N ASN A 606 -51.19 -13.89 64.09
CA ASN A 606 -50.24 -13.83 65.19
C ASN A 606 -48.90 -13.24 64.74
N THR A 607 -48.25 -12.50 65.63
CA THR A 607 -46.92 -11.94 65.43
C THR A 607 -45.93 -12.57 66.42
N GLY A 608 -44.80 -13.03 65.91
CA GLY A 608 -43.74 -13.65 66.72
C GLY A 608 -42.58 -14.22 65.87
N PRO A 609 -41.61 -14.89 66.50
CA PRO A 609 -40.43 -15.40 65.82
C PRO A 609 -40.73 -16.61 64.93
N VAL A 610 -40.07 -16.67 63.77
CA VAL A 610 -40.19 -17.77 62.79
C VAL A 610 -38.84 -18.08 62.12
N VAL A 611 -38.68 -19.29 61.63
CA VAL A 611 -37.59 -19.69 60.74
C VAL A 611 -38.17 -19.87 59.34
N ALA A 612 -37.60 -19.19 58.35
CA ALA A 612 -38.01 -19.31 56.95
C ALA A 612 -36.91 -19.96 56.12
N GLY A 613 -37.28 -20.75 55.12
CA GLY A 613 -36.29 -21.46 54.31
C GLY A 613 -36.84 -22.19 53.11
N VAL A 614 -35.93 -22.66 52.25
CA VAL A 614 -36.26 -23.44 51.04
C VAL A 614 -36.04 -24.92 51.30
N ILE A 615 -37.08 -25.73 51.09
CA ILE A 615 -37.01 -27.19 51.20
C ILE A 615 -37.23 -27.85 49.84
N GLY A 616 -36.53 -28.96 49.62
CA GLY A 616 -36.70 -29.85 48.47
C GLY A 616 -35.56 -29.75 47.45
N THR A 617 -35.26 -30.86 46.77
CA THR A 617 -34.24 -30.94 45.72
C THR A 617 -34.81 -30.97 44.31
N LYS A 618 -36.11 -31.28 44.17
CA LYS A 618 -36.84 -31.36 42.89
C LYS A 618 -38.01 -30.38 42.78
N LYS A 619 -38.63 -30.04 43.91
CA LYS A 619 -39.70 -29.03 44.02
C LYS A 619 -39.30 -28.12 45.17
N PHE A 620 -38.65 -27.01 44.84
CA PHE A 620 -38.27 -26.01 45.84
C PHE A 620 -39.53 -25.34 46.38
N ILE A 621 -39.67 -25.31 47.71
CA ILE A 621 -40.78 -24.64 48.39
C ILE A 621 -40.16 -23.71 49.43
N TYR A 622 -40.45 -22.41 49.33
CA TYR A 622 -40.15 -21.45 50.38
C TYR A 622 -41.27 -21.48 51.43
N ASP A 623 -40.93 -21.77 52.68
CA ASP A 623 -41.92 -21.99 53.74
C ASP A 623 -41.38 -21.48 55.10
N ILE A 624 -42.27 -21.41 56.09
CA ILE A 624 -41.97 -20.89 57.42
C ILE A 624 -42.37 -21.87 58.52
N TRP A 625 -41.56 -21.94 59.57
CA TRP A 625 -41.74 -22.81 60.72
C TRP A 625 -41.54 -22.05 62.03
N GLY A 626 -42.28 -22.46 63.06
CA GLY A 626 -42.11 -21.91 64.41
C GLY A 626 -43.42 -21.91 65.18
N ASP A 627 -43.30 -21.69 66.49
CA ASP A 627 -44.45 -21.59 67.39
C ASP A 627 -45.42 -20.48 66.95
N ALA A 628 -44.90 -19.36 66.43
CA ALA A 628 -45.73 -18.24 65.99
C ALA A 628 -46.67 -18.62 64.83
N VAL A 629 -46.24 -19.51 63.93
CA VAL A 629 -47.05 -20.04 62.82
C VAL A 629 -48.19 -20.90 63.36
N ASN A 630 -47.87 -21.79 64.31
CA ASN A 630 -48.87 -22.65 64.95
C ASN A 630 -49.91 -21.82 65.70
N VAL A 631 -49.50 -20.76 66.41
CA VAL A 631 -50.43 -19.86 67.10
C VAL A 631 -51.34 -19.12 66.12
N ALA A 632 -50.81 -18.63 64.98
CA ALA A 632 -51.63 -17.99 63.94
C ALA A 632 -52.71 -18.93 63.37
N SER A 633 -52.33 -20.17 63.03
CA SER A 633 -53.27 -21.21 62.58
C SER A 633 -54.32 -21.54 63.66
N ARG A 634 -53.96 -21.48 64.94
CA ARG A 634 -54.91 -21.66 66.05
C ARG A 634 -55.85 -20.47 66.22
N MET A 635 -55.39 -19.25 65.95
CA MET A 635 -56.25 -18.06 65.94
C MET A 635 -57.32 -18.14 64.85
N GLU A 636 -56.98 -18.70 63.70
CA GLU A 636 -57.93 -18.92 62.62
C GLU A 636 -58.94 -20.00 63.04
N SER A 637 -58.46 -21.19 63.41
CA SER A 637 -59.34 -22.34 63.68
C SER A 637 -60.29 -22.16 64.87
N HIS A 638 -59.91 -21.36 65.89
CA HIS A 638 -60.81 -20.97 67.00
C HIS A 638 -61.53 -19.63 66.75
N GLY A 639 -61.25 -18.98 65.62
CA GLY A 639 -61.89 -17.74 65.19
C GLY A 639 -63.38 -17.93 64.87
N LEU A 640 -64.13 -16.84 64.98
CA LEU A 640 -65.54 -16.81 64.60
C LEU A 640 -65.69 -16.50 63.10
N SER A 641 -66.71 -17.07 62.46
CA SER A 641 -67.06 -16.74 61.08
C SER A 641 -67.28 -15.24 60.94
N GLY A 642 -66.72 -14.64 59.88
CA GLY A 642 -66.94 -13.22 59.62
C GLY A 642 -66.02 -12.30 60.41
N GLN A 643 -65.05 -12.84 61.14
CA GLN A 643 -64.21 -12.08 62.05
C GLN A 643 -62.71 -12.33 61.84
N ILE A 644 -61.93 -11.32 62.22
CA ILE A 644 -60.47 -11.37 62.24
C ILE A 644 -60.05 -11.45 63.71
N GLN A 645 -59.48 -12.58 64.09
CA GLN A 645 -58.99 -12.84 65.44
C GLN A 645 -57.47 -12.66 65.49
N VAL A 646 -57.01 -11.91 66.48
CA VAL A 646 -55.59 -11.62 66.67
C VAL A 646 -55.14 -11.94 68.11
N THR A 647 -53.87 -12.28 68.26
CA THR A 647 -53.23 -12.43 69.59
C THR A 647 -52.90 -11.08 70.22
N ASN A 648 -52.62 -11.06 71.53
CA ASN A 648 -52.14 -9.85 72.22
C ASN A 648 -50.90 -9.24 71.56
N SER A 649 -49.91 -10.07 71.19
CA SER A 649 -48.69 -9.59 70.52
C SER A 649 -48.96 -8.88 69.19
N THR A 650 -50.06 -9.23 68.52
CA THR A 650 -50.48 -8.57 67.28
C THR A 650 -51.32 -7.33 67.59
N ALA A 651 -52.23 -7.42 68.56
CA ALA A 651 -53.11 -6.34 68.97
C ALA A 651 -52.33 -5.10 69.44
N ASP A 652 -51.29 -5.30 70.26
CA ASP A 652 -50.46 -4.20 70.78
C ASP A 652 -49.87 -3.37 69.63
N LEU A 653 -49.43 -4.04 68.55
CA LEU A 653 -48.75 -3.43 67.40
C LEU A 653 -49.69 -2.71 66.41
N ILE A 654 -51.01 -2.95 66.47
CA ILE A 654 -51.99 -2.37 65.53
C ILE A 654 -53.06 -1.52 66.22
N SER A 655 -52.95 -1.35 67.54
CA SER A 655 -53.94 -0.68 68.39
C SER A 655 -54.20 0.79 68.04
N GLU A 656 -53.23 1.47 67.44
CA GLU A 656 -53.34 2.85 66.96
C GLU A 656 -54.25 2.97 65.72
N GLU A 657 -54.23 1.96 64.84
CA GLU A 657 -54.87 1.98 63.51
C GLU A 657 -56.21 1.21 63.48
N PHE A 658 -56.41 0.27 64.41
CA PHE A 658 -57.59 -0.59 64.46
C PHE A 658 -58.31 -0.53 65.83
N SER A 659 -59.64 -0.61 65.77
CA SER A 659 -60.49 -0.83 66.94
C SER A 659 -60.66 -2.32 67.18
N MET A 660 -60.56 -2.72 68.45
CA MET A 660 -60.57 -4.12 68.86
C MET A 660 -61.44 -4.35 70.08
N GLU A 661 -62.09 -5.50 70.13
CA GLU A 661 -62.83 -5.98 71.30
C GLU A 661 -62.12 -7.19 71.89
N LYS A 662 -61.95 -7.18 73.22
CA LYS A 662 -61.35 -8.32 73.94
C LYS A 662 -62.34 -9.48 73.95
N ARG A 663 -61.88 -10.67 73.55
CA ARG A 663 -62.62 -11.93 73.62
C ARG A 663 -62.19 -12.73 74.85
N GLU A 664 -62.99 -13.71 75.23
CA GLU A 664 -62.59 -14.72 76.21
C GLU A 664 -61.25 -15.38 75.84
N ASP A 665 -60.46 -15.72 76.85
CA ASP A 665 -59.17 -16.37 76.63
C ASP A 665 -59.35 -17.71 75.93
N VAL A 666 -58.64 -17.90 74.81
CA VAL A 666 -58.67 -19.16 74.05
C VAL A 666 -57.60 -20.09 74.61
N GLU A 667 -58.00 -21.30 74.99
CA GLU A 667 -57.06 -22.31 75.48
C GLU A 667 -56.33 -22.96 74.31
N ILE A 668 -55.02 -22.71 74.21
CA ILE A 668 -54.17 -23.29 73.16
C ILE A 668 -53.35 -24.44 73.75
N LYS A 669 -53.50 -25.62 73.13
CA LYS A 669 -52.74 -26.82 73.46
C LYS A 669 -51.23 -26.53 73.48
N GLY A 670 -50.62 -26.63 74.66
CA GLY A 670 -49.19 -26.41 74.88
C GLY A 670 -48.75 -24.97 75.19
N LYS A 671 -49.67 -23.98 75.22
CA LYS A 671 -49.37 -22.58 75.59
C LYS A 671 -50.28 -22.03 76.71
N GLY A 672 -51.37 -22.71 77.04
CA GLY A 672 -52.33 -22.26 78.06
C GLY A 672 -53.36 -21.27 77.50
N LYS A 673 -54.00 -20.50 78.39
CA LYS A 673 -54.97 -19.46 78.03
C LYS A 673 -54.27 -18.25 77.42
N ILE A 674 -54.64 -17.89 76.20
CA ILE A 674 -54.10 -16.72 75.49
C ILE A 674 -55.19 -15.67 75.34
N ASN A 675 -54.86 -14.41 75.68
CA ASN A 675 -55.72 -13.26 75.41
C ASN A 675 -55.88 -13.08 73.90
N THR A 676 -57.13 -13.03 73.44
CA THR A 676 -57.47 -12.82 72.02
C THR A 676 -58.35 -11.59 71.83
N PHE A 677 -58.21 -10.97 70.66
CA PHE A 677 -58.93 -9.76 70.29
C PHE A 677 -59.59 -9.96 68.93
N ILE A 678 -60.78 -9.39 68.76
CA ILE A 678 -61.46 -9.33 67.47
C ILE A 678 -61.29 -7.92 66.90
N LEU A 679 -60.85 -7.86 65.64
CA LEU A 679 -60.75 -6.61 64.89
C LEU A 679 -62.17 -6.14 64.51
N THR A 680 -62.64 -5.02 65.07
CA THR A 680 -64.03 -4.54 64.90
C THR A 680 -64.16 -3.31 64.01
N GLY A 681 -63.09 -2.53 63.83
CA GLY A 681 -63.10 -1.33 62.99
C GLY A 681 -61.71 -0.87 62.56
N ARG A 682 -61.65 -0.11 61.47
CA ARG A 682 -60.47 0.69 61.08
C ARG A 682 -60.65 2.11 61.62
N LYS A 683 -59.67 2.62 62.36
CA LYS A 683 -59.68 4.00 62.87
C LYS A 683 -59.24 4.99 61.79
N ASN A 684 -58.26 4.61 60.95
CA ASN A 684 -57.81 5.37 59.79
C ASN A 684 -57.86 4.51 58.51
N LEU A 685 -58.05 5.15 57.36
CA LEU A 685 -57.78 4.54 56.04
C LEU A 685 -56.26 4.59 55.81
N PRO A 686 -55.64 3.54 55.23
CA PRO A 686 -54.20 3.54 55.02
C PRO A 686 -53.77 4.79 54.26
N SER A 687 -52.81 5.55 54.82
CA SER A 687 -52.19 6.69 54.13
C SER A 687 -51.54 6.21 52.84
N GLU A 688 -51.54 7.03 51.79
CA GLU A 688 -50.87 6.71 50.52
C GLU A 688 -49.36 6.41 50.70
N GLU A 689 -48.78 6.76 51.86
CA GLU A 689 -47.40 6.48 52.25
C GLU A 689 -47.11 5.00 52.62
N LEU A 690 -48.12 4.16 52.88
CA LEU A 690 -47.92 2.70 53.09
C LEU A 690 -47.63 1.93 51.78
N PHE A 691 -47.68 2.60 50.62
CA PHE A 691 -47.54 2.00 49.28
C PHE A 691 -46.17 2.24 48.62
N PHE A 692 -45.15 2.74 49.32
CA PHE A 692 -43.86 3.03 48.69
C PHE A 692 -43.19 1.77 48.14
N GLY A 693 -42.78 1.81 46.86
CA GLY A 693 -41.57 1.08 46.45
C GLY A 693 -41.62 0.16 45.23
N PHE A 694 -42.58 0.28 44.30
CA PHE A 694 -42.48 -0.38 42.99
C PHE A 694 -42.91 0.56 41.86
N GLN A 695 -41.92 1.14 41.15
CA GLN A 695 -42.11 1.58 39.77
C GLN A 695 -41.94 0.37 38.84
N PRO A 696 -42.65 0.33 37.69
CA PRO A 696 -42.59 -0.79 36.75
C PRO A 696 -41.19 -1.08 36.19
#